data_AF-A0A1H6VHE1-F1
#
_entry.id   AF-A0A1H6VHE1-F1
#
_cell.length_a   1.000
_cell.length_b   1.000
_cell.length_c   1.000
_cell.angle_alpha   90.00
_cell.angle_beta   90.00
_cell.angle_gamma   90.00
#
_symmetry.space_group_name_H-M   'P 1'
#
loop_
_entity.id
_entity.type
_entity.pdbx_description
1 polymer ?
#
loop_
_entity_poly.entity_id
_entity_poly.type
_entity_poly.pdbx_seq_one_letter_code
_entity_poly.pdbx_strand_id
1 'polypeptide(L)'
;MGTLVFGLFLPYDSLNHEIARIWFKKGLFGALVIVRLGPFFSMHFKNSISKIVATGTLAVWALAVSAQNADLYVPTTTPDRIVLNVTADPSTSMAVNWRTSETVQESFAEIAVAEADPRFVSKAKKYTARTEKLVWEDTPAAHYHSVIFENLQPGTKYAYRVGGEQGWSEWIHFTTAGTSEQKLSFIYYGDVQVNISSLWSRVAREAYAKAPDARLAIYAGDLINKANRDVEWGDWFRGGGFIHSMIPAFPTPGNHDHFETPEGINTTSVFWRPQFTLPENGPKGLEETCYYADVQGVRFVSLNSDQVDVSEQWTQVQKEWLEGILKNNPNRWTVITFHHPIFSPKTTRDNKRMRETFKPLFDQYKVDLVLQGHDHTYARGMANIPMAEKGAQSGTMYVVSVSGPKMTDSNVDRAAWMDRSAIYTQLFHVVNVEGGKLSFDTYTATGELYDAFDLIKQKGKTNRIIERFPEQVTDEFPAEIVKFKAHPGNPLFKGTGDPKTWDEKIRERGYILREDNRYYMWYTGYTKASGDSMKYLGLATSDDGLKWTRHAKNPIHTTLWVEDMCVLKEGNTYYMFAESKDDIAHLLTSTDRIHWKDKGAIDIRLKNGTPLSKGPYGTPAVWKEKGIWYLFYERNDAAVWLATSTDLKIWTNVQDEPVLNAGPEKYDAFAVAFNKIIHYKGRYYGYYHASAFKDWREWTMNVAVSKDLIHWKKYEGNPIAGDDASSGFPVFDGQQWRFYTMHPDVRVYFPEK
;
A
#
# COMPACT_ATOMS: atom_id res chain seq x y z
N MET A 1 33.28 52.21 57.06
CA MET A 1 32.40 51.07 57.38
C MET A 1 31.83 50.58 56.05
N GLY A 2 32.41 49.67 55.26
CA GLY A 2 33.14 48.41 55.54
C GLY A 2 32.11 47.28 55.79
N THR A 3 31.97 46.18 55.02
CA THR A 3 32.77 45.60 53.92
C THR A 3 31.92 44.49 53.23
N LEU A 4 32.14 44.23 51.92
CA LEU A 4 31.68 43.07 51.12
C LEU A 4 32.25 41.72 51.63
N VAL A 5 31.71 40.57 51.17
CA VAL A 5 32.45 39.50 50.43
C VAL A 5 31.48 38.45 49.80
N PHE A 6 31.89 37.98 48.61
CA PHE A 6 31.35 36.99 47.66
C PHE A 6 31.58 35.51 48.05
N GLY A 7 30.70 34.61 47.57
CA GLY A 7 30.94 33.58 46.53
C GLY A 7 31.92 32.39 46.68
N LEU A 8 31.38 31.19 46.35
CA LEU A 8 31.95 29.97 45.72
C LEU A 8 32.79 28.95 46.55
N PHE A 9 32.35 27.68 46.59
CA PHE A 9 32.93 26.48 45.92
C PHE A 9 32.30 25.13 46.45
N LEU A 10 32.24 24.12 45.56
CA LEU A 10 31.74 22.71 45.63
C LEU A 10 32.36 21.84 46.78
N PRO A 11 32.00 20.55 47.07
CA PRO A 11 31.38 19.51 46.21
C PRO A 11 30.40 18.49 46.87
N TYR A 12 29.93 17.56 46.01
CA TYR A 12 29.06 16.41 46.21
C TYR A 12 29.88 15.16 46.58
N ASP A 13 29.53 14.42 47.65
CA ASP A 13 29.88 13.00 47.78
C ASP A 13 29.10 12.25 48.88
N SER A 14 28.62 11.03 48.52
CA SER A 14 28.29 9.85 49.35
C SER A 14 27.21 9.99 50.46
N LEU A 15 26.36 9.04 50.83
CA LEU A 15 26.34 7.58 50.74
C LEU A 15 24.90 7.14 51.13
N ASN A 16 24.30 6.18 50.41
CA ASN A 16 23.64 5.00 51.02
C ASN A 16 23.00 4.12 49.92
N HIS A 17 23.81 3.16 49.49
CA HIS A 17 23.39 1.86 49.00
C HIS A 17 22.77 1.05 50.13
N GLU A 18 21.56 0.50 49.94
CA GLU A 18 21.19 -0.92 50.18
C GLU A 18 19.68 -1.09 49.99
N ILE A 19 19.25 -2.31 49.63
CA ILE A 19 17.89 -2.71 49.19
C ILE A 19 17.67 -2.60 47.67
N ALA A 20 18.53 -3.28 46.90
CA ALA A 20 18.20 -3.76 45.56
C ALA A 20 18.90 -5.10 45.26
N ARG A 21 18.87 -6.03 46.22
CA ARG A 21 19.12 -7.46 45.99
C ARG A 21 18.26 -8.26 46.96
N ILE A 22 17.62 -9.30 46.42
CA ILE A 22 16.67 -10.26 47.01
C ILE A 22 15.26 -10.02 46.46
N TRP A 23 14.65 -11.11 45.97
CA TRP A 23 13.38 -11.26 45.24
C TRP A 23 13.47 -11.38 43.72
N PHE A 24 14.28 -12.36 43.26
CA PHE A 24 13.91 -13.17 42.08
C PHE A 24 14.13 -14.64 42.44
N LYS A 25 13.13 -15.26 43.07
CA LYS A 25 12.95 -16.72 43.08
C LYS A 25 11.48 -17.05 43.31
N LYS A 26 10.96 -17.85 42.37
CA LYS A 26 9.65 -18.52 42.31
C LYS A 26 8.50 -17.66 41.80
N GLY A 27 7.87 -18.19 40.76
CA GLY A 27 6.80 -17.54 40.03
C GLY A 27 5.39 -17.91 40.50
N LEU A 28 4.49 -17.64 39.56
CA LEU A 28 3.05 -17.88 39.50
C LEU A 28 2.08 -16.82 40.03
N PHE A 29 1.08 -16.64 39.16
CA PHE A 29 -0.28 -16.11 39.28
C PHE A 29 -0.53 -14.60 39.19
N GLY A 30 -1.35 -14.27 38.18
CA GLY A 30 -1.95 -12.96 37.98
C GLY A 30 -3.17 -12.73 38.87
N ALA A 31 -3.54 -11.46 39.01
CA ALA A 31 -4.86 -11.04 39.45
C ALA A 31 -5.17 -9.63 38.92
N LEU A 32 -6.39 -9.53 38.42
CA LEU A 32 -7.12 -8.34 38.01
C LEU A 32 -7.33 -7.41 39.21
N VAL A 33 -7.09 -6.10 39.09
CA VAL A 33 -7.49 -5.11 40.10
C VAL A 33 -8.43 -4.08 39.47
N ILE A 34 -9.69 -4.13 39.91
CA ILE A 34 -10.71 -3.08 39.74
C ILE A 34 -10.63 -2.19 40.98
N VAL A 35 -10.43 -0.88 40.82
CA VAL A 35 -10.63 0.09 41.91
C VAL A 35 -11.84 0.96 41.59
N ARG A 36 -12.81 0.93 42.51
CA ARG A 36 -14.01 1.76 42.54
C ARG A 36 -13.92 2.58 43.83
N LEU A 37 -13.87 3.90 43.75
CA LEU A 37 -14.18 4.79 44.86
C LEU A 37 -15.00 5.97 44.35
N GLY A 38 -16.18 6.13 44.96
CA GLY A 38 -17.13 7.20 44.74
C GLY A 38 -16.93 8.39 45.71
N PRO A 39 -17.93 9.28 45.83
CA PRO A 39 -17.74 10.71 45.60
C PRO A 39 -17.96 11.56 46.87
N PHE A 40 -17.64 12.87 46.85
CA PHE A 40 -18.53 13.96 47.33
C PHE A 40 -17.95 15.39 47.23
N PHE A 41 -18.86 16.32 46.88
CA PHE A 41 -18.92 17.78 47.07
C PHE A 41 -18.31 18.78 46.06
N SER A 42 -18.98 19.94 46.00
CA SER A 42 -19.36 20.78 44.84
C SER A 42 -19.16 22.28 45.13
N MET A 43 -19.30 23.12 44.07
CA MET A 43 -19.43 24.60 44.01
C MET A 43 -18.12 25.44 44.03
N HIS A 44 -17.93 26.57 43.32
CA HIS A 44 -18.75 27.41 42.41
C HIS A 44 -17.86 28.45 41.64
N PHE A 45 -18.29 28.84 40.43
CA PHE A 45 -18.22 30.16 39.71
C PHE A 45 -16.93 30.81 39.10
N LYS A 46 -16.97 30.86 37.74
CA LYS A 46 -16.85 31.97 36.73
C LYS A 46 -15.60 32.89 36.54
N ASN A 47 -15.18 32.88 35.26
CA ASN A 47 -14.66 33.94 34.36
C ASN A 47 -13.20 34.45 34.46
N SER A 48 -12.35 34.11 33.46
CA SER A 48 -11.95 35.00 32.34
C SER A 48 -10.78 34.45 31.49
N ILE A 49 -11.04 34.32 30.18
CA ILE A 49 -10.19 34.68 29.00
C ILE A 49 -8.75 34.12 28.85
N SER A 50 -8.57 33.40 27.73
CA SER A 50 -7.42 33.33 26.80
C SER A 50 -6.26 32.30 26.97
N LYS A 51 -6.16 31.45 25.94
CA LYS A 51 -5.00 30.78 25.31
C LYS A 51 -4.25 29.67 26.10
N ILE A 52 -3.92 28.60 25.34
CA ILE A 52 -3.00 27.46 25.63
C ILE A 52 -3.70 26.35 26.47
N VAL A 53 -3.89 25.08 26.06
CA VAL A 53 -3.22 24.17 25.12
C VAL A 53 -4.27 23.28 24.42
N ALA A 54 -4.19 23.18 23.10
CA ALA A 54 -4.76 22.08 22.34
C ALA A 54 -3.68 21.01 22.19
N THR A 55 -3.75 19.94 22.98
CA THR A 55 -3.07 18.66 22.71
C THR A 55 -3.71 17.61 23.60
N GLY A 56 -4.35 16.63 22.99
CA GLY A 56 -4.78 15.44 23.73
C GLY A 56 -6.01 14.81 23.13
N THR A 57 -5.88 14.23 21.93
CA THR A 57 -6.52 12.96 21.53
C THR A 57 -6.30 12.73 20.03
N LEU A 58 -5.15 12.13 19.68
CA LEU A 58 -4.94 11.37 18.43
C LEU A 58 -3.57 10.67 18.52
N ALA A 59 -3.49 9.65 19.38
CA ALA A 59 -2.38 8.69 19.39
C ALA A 59 -2.83 7.44 20.18
N VAL A 60 -3.68 6.61 19.56
CA VAL A 60 -3.87 5.22 19.98
C VAL A 60 -3.82 4.34 18.74
N TRP A 61 -2.65 4.30 18.10
CA TRP A 61 -2.22 3.22 17.22
C TRP A 61 -0.73 2.97 17.45
N ALA A 62 -0.38 2.51 18.65
CA ALA A 62 0.87 1.83 18.92
C ALA A 62 0.78 1.09 20.26
N LEU A 63 1.47 -0.06 20.32
CA LEU A 63 1.66 -0.92 21.49
C LEU A 63 0.63 -2.03 21.70
N ALA A 64 0.42 -2.84 20.66
CA ALA A 64 0.54 -4.28 20.90
C ALA A 64 1.99 -4.69 20.58
N VAL A 65 2.93 -4.33 21.46
CA VAL A 65 4.20 -5.07 21.51
C VAL A 65 3.82 -6.42 22.11
N SER A 66 3.55 -7.39 21.25
CA SER A 66 3.74 -8.79 21.66
C SER A 66 5.15 -8.85 22.22
N ALA A 67 5.28 -9.22 23.49
CA ALA A 67 6.54 -9.73 23.99
C ALA A 67 6.92 -10.88 23.06
N GLN A 68 7.86 -10.62 22.13
CA GLN A 68 8.36 -11.63 21.20
C GLN A 68 9.05 -12.69 22.05
N ASN A 69 8.46 -13.88 22.12
CA ASN A 69 9.00 -15.00 22.88
C ASN A 69 10.39 -15.35 22.33
N ALA A 70 11.42 -15.28 23.17
CA ALA A 70 12.76 -15.75 22.83
C ALA A 70 12.79 -17.23 22.45
N ASP A 71 11.76 -17.99 22.84
CA ASP A 71 11.57 -19.42 22.52
C ASP A 71 11.16 -19.70 21.06
N LEU A 72 10.92 -18.69 20.22
CA LEU A 72 10.38 -18.88 18.87
C LEU A 72 11.38 -19.45 17.83
N TYR A 73 12.70 -19.27 18.04
CA TYR A 73 13.72 -19.56 17.03
C TYR A 73 14.94 -20.33 17.58
N VAL A 74 14.71 -21.26 18.50
CA VAL A 74 15.77 -22.12 19.06
C VAL A 74 16.35 -23.00 17.94
N PRO A 75 17.68 -23.01 17.73
CA PRO A 75 18.31 -23.81 16.68
C PRO A 75 18.17 -25.31 16.98
N THR A 76 17.98 -26.11 15.93
CA THR A 76 17.82 -27.57 16.02
C THR A 76 18.85 -28.28 15.15
N THR A 77 18.91 -29.61 15.20
CA THR A 77 19.79 -30.38 14.29
C THR A 77 19.33 -30.32 12.83
N THR A 78 18.07 -29.94 12.56
CA THR A 78 17.57 -29.72 11.21
C THR A 78 17.94 -28.31 10.74
N PRO A 79 18.50 -28.14 9.53
CA PRO A 79 18.84 -26.84 8.97
C PRO A 79 17.67 -25.85 8.98
N ASP A 80 17.90 -24.66 9.54
CA ASP A 80 17.03 -23.50 9.42
C ASP A 80 17.79 -22.29 8.83
N ARG A 81 17.09 -21.16 8.66
CA ARG A 81 17.66 -19.91 8.13
C ARG A 81 18.45 -20.10 6.82
N ILE A 82 17.92 -20.94 5.93
CA ILE A 82 18.54 -21.22 4.64
C ILE A 82 18.39 -19.99 3.74
N VAL A 83 19.51 -19.48 3.23
CA VAL A 83 19.53 -18.34 2.30
C VAL A 83 20.56 -18.56 1.20
N LEU A 84 20.17 -18.30 -0.04
CA LEU A 84 21.08 -18.15 -1.16
C LEU A 84 21.61 -16.72 -1.19
N ASN A 85 22.89 -16.57 -1.52
CA ASN A 85 23.56 -15.29 -1.61
C ASN A 85 24.20 -15.14 -2.99
N VAL A 86 24.17 -13.93 -3.53
CA VAL A 86 24.93 -13.64 -4.75
C VAL A 86 26.42 -13.86 -4.52
N THR A 87 27.09 -14.40 -5.53
CA THR A 87 28.55 -14.36 -5.65
C THR A 87 28.95 -13.25 -6.63
N ALA A 88 30.26 -13.04 -6.84
CA ALA A 88 30.72 -12.04 -7.82
C ALA A 88 30.24 -12.33 -9.24
N ASP A 89 30.09 -13.62 -9.59
CA ASP A 89 29.50 -14.12 -10.84
C ASP A 89 28.46 -15.22 -10.55
N PRO A 90 27.17 -14.85 -10.38
CA PRO A 90 26.08 -15.79 -10.15
C PRO A 90 25.74 -16.69 -11.34
N SER A 91 26.41 -16.54 -12.49
CA SER A 91 26.21 -17.41 -13.65
C SER A 91 26.98 -18.73 -13.54
N THR A 92 28.11 -18.71 -12.82
CA THR A 92 29.00 -19.86 -12.65
C THR A 92 29.17 -20.28 -11.19
N SER A 93 28.63 -19.53 -10.24
CA SER A 93 28.71 -19.84 -8.82
C SER A 93 27.48 -19.40 -8.03
N MET A 94 27.24 -19.99 -6.87
CA MET A 94 26.15 -19.62 -5.96
C MET A 94 26.54 -19.95 -4.51
N ALA A 95 26.33 -19.01 -3.59
CA ALA A 95 26.59 -19.23 -2.17
C ALA A 95 25.30 -19.61 -1.44
N VAL A 96 25.41 -20.50 -0.46
CA VAL A 96 24.31 -20.89 0.43
C VAL A 96 24.78 -20.91 1.88
N ASN A 97 23.96 -20.34 2.75
CA ASN A 97 24.16 -20.34 4.19
C ASN A 97 22.95 -20.96 4.90
N TRP A 98 23.17 -21.60 6.04
CA TRP A 98 22.13 -22.15 6.90
C TRP A 98 22.63 -22.25 8.35
N ARG A 99 21.71 -22.51 9.28
CA ARG A 99 22.00 -22.62 10.72
C ARG A 99 21.49 -23.95 11.27
N THR A 100 22.20 -24.48 12.26
CA THR A 100 21.79 -25.63 13.09
C THR A 100 22.16 -25.40 14.56
N SER A 101 21.77 -26.30 15.45
CA SER A 101 22.27 -26.36 16.83
C SER A 101 23.77 -26.62 16.84
N GLU A 102 24.43 -26.19 17.92
CA GLU A 102 25.86 -26.41 18.13
C GLU A 102 26.28 -27.88 18.27
N THR A 103 25.33 -28.81 18.36
CA THR A 103 25.59 -30.26 18.39
C THR A 103 25.98 -30.83 17.03
N VAL A 104 25.67 -30.13 15.94
CA VAL A 104 26.01 -30.53 14.58
C VAL A 104 27.42 -30.05 14.25
N GLN A 105 28.43 -30.90 14.44
CA GLN A 105 29.84 -30.52 14.20
C GLN A 105 30.20 -30.47 12.70
N GLU A 106 29.54 -31.29 11.89
CA GLU A 106 29.76 -31.38 10.45
C GLU A 106 28.43 -31.24 9.70
N SER A 107 28.46 -30.47 8.62
CA SER A 107 27.32 -30.26 7.74
C SER A 107 27.80 -30.20 6.29
N PHE A 108 26.87 -30.44 5.37
CA PHE A 108 27.14 -30.63 3.95
C PHE A 108 26.08 -29.94 3.11
N ALA A 109 26.42 -29.69 1.85
CA ALA A 109 25.46 -29.32 0.83
C ALA A 109 25.55 -30.30 -0.34
N GLU A 110 24.41 -30.65 -0.92
CA GLU A 110 24.32 -31.46 -2.13
C GLU A 110 23.64 -30.68 -3.23
N ILE A 111 24.14 -30.79 -4.46
CA ILE A 111 23.59 -30.07 -5.62
C ILE A 111 23.66 -30.93 -6.89
N ALA A 112 22.62 -30.87 -7.70
CA ALA A 112 22.53 -31.49 -9.02
C ALA A 112 21.77 -30.58 -10.00
N VAL A 113 22.00 -30.75 -11.30
CA VAL A 113 21.10 -30.18 -12.31
C VAL A 113 19.71 -30.77 -12.07
N ALA A 114 18.69 -29.92 -12.02
CA ALA A 114 17.32 -30.36 -11.76
C ALA A 114 16.75 -31.12 -12.96
N GLU A 115 16.11 -32.26 -12.72
CA GLU A 115 15.42 -33.05 -13.74
C GLU A 115 14.00 -33.40 -13.25
N ALA A 116 13.09 -33.69 -14.18
CA ALA A 116 11.73 -34.11 -13.82
C ALA A 116 11.72 -35.52 -13.18
N ASP A 117 12.74 -36.34 -13.49
CA ASP A 117 12.95 -37.65 -12.89
C ASP A 117 13.60 -37.50 -11.50
N PRO A 118 12.93 -37.92 -10.41
CA PRO A 118 13.46 -37.76 -9.05
C PRO A 118 14.77 -38.52 -8.80
N ARG A 119 15.16 -39.43 -9.70
CA ARG A 119 16.44 -40.13 -9.61
C ARG A 119 17.65 -39.22 -9.92
N PHE A 120 17.45 -37.96 -10.31
CA PHE A 120 18.53 -36.98 -10.47
C PHE A 120 19.42 -36.86 -9.23
N VAL A 121 18.88 -37.16 -8.04
CA VAL A 121 19.61 -37.13 -6.76
C VAL A 121 20.86 -38.03 -6.77
N SER A 122 20.89 -39.10 -7.56
CA SER A 122 22.07 -39.97 -7.67
C SER A 122 23.24 -39.30 -8.40
N LYS A 123 23.00 -38.16 -9.06
CA LYS A 123 24.00 -37.33 -9.76
C LYS A 123 24.48 -36.16 -8.89
N ALA A 124 23.98 -36.02 -7.66
CA ALA A 124 24.31 -34.91 -6.80
C ALA A 124 25.78 -34.92 -6.39
N LYS A 125 26.41 -33.75 -6.47
CA LYS A 125 27.74 -33.48 -5.93
C LYS A 125 27.60 -33.04 -4.49
N LYS A 126 28.42 -33.60 -3.60
CA LYS A 126 28.44 -33.29 -2.18
C LYS A 126 29.61 -32.35 -1.85
N TYR A 127 29.34 -31.32 -1.06
CA TYR A 127 30.30 -30.32 -0.58
C TYR A 127 30.30 -30.33 0.94
N THR A 128 31.48 -30.29 1.55
CA THR A 128 31.62 -30.07 3.00
C THR A 128 31.43 -28.59 3.31
N ALA A 129 30.59 -28.27 4.29
CA ALA A 129 30.34 -26.89 4.68
C ALA A 129 31.47 -26.34 5.54
N ARG A 130 31.78 -25.04 5.39
CA ARG A 130 32.50 -24.29 6.42
C ARG A 130 31.54 -24.07 7.58
N THR A 131 31.94 -24.43 8.80
CA THR A 131 31.14 -24.27 10.01
C THR A 131 31.75 -23.20 10.91
N GLU A 132 30.93 -22.28 11.39
CA GLU A 132 31.30 -21.24 12.35
C GLU A 132 30.34 -21.28 13.54
N LYS A 133 30.89 -21.33 14.75
CA LYS A 133 30.09 -21.27 15.99
C LYS A 133 29.89 -19.81 16.38
N LEU A 134 28.63 -19.41 16.54
CA LEU A 134 28.28 -18.09 17.07
C LEU A 134 27.73 -18.23 18.49
N VAL A 135 28.30 -17.45 19.40
CA VAL A 135 27.83 -17.27 20.78
C VAL A 135 27.72 -15.78 21.02
N TRP A 136 26.53 -15.29 21.37
CA TRP A 136 26.29 -13.87 21.61
C TRP A 136 25.30 -13.66 22.74
N GLU A 137 25.74 -13.00 23.82
CA GLU A 137 24.91 -12.65 24.98
C GLU A 137 23.98 -13.81 25.42
N ASP A 138 22.68 -13.54 25.54
CA ASP A 138 21.65 -14.51 25.95
C ASP A 138 21.04 -15.29 24.76
N THR A 139 21.64 -15.19 23.57
CA THR A 139 21.13 -15.93 22.40
C THR A 139 21.58 -17.39 22.43
N PRO A 140 20.72 -18.34 22.06
CA PRO A 140 21.13 -19.74 21.97
C PRO A 140 22.31 -19.93 21.01
N ALA A 141 23.37 -20.57 21.50
CA ALA A 141 24.53 -20.89 20.68
C ALA A 141 24.13 -21.73 19.46
N ALA A 142 24.68 -21.39 18.30
CA ALA A 142 24.35 -22.03 17.03
C ALA A 142 25.59 -22.22 16.17
N HIS A 143 25.52 -23.20 15.28
CA HIS A 143 26.46 -23.34 14.18
C HIS A 143 25.84 -22.75 12.92
N TYR A 144 26.60 -21.90 12.26
CA TYR A 144 26.30 -21.37 10.94
C TYR A 144 27.20 -22.06 9.93
N HIS A 145 26.62 -22.48 8.83
CA HIS A 145 27.27 -23.26 7.80
C HIS A 145 27.20 -22.54 6.48
N SER A 146 28.25 -22.62 5.68
CA SER A 146 28.26 -22.08 4.33
C SER A 146 28.96 -22.96 3.30
N VAL A 147 28.48 -22.90 2.06
CA VAL A 147 29.07 -23.50 0.87
C VAL A 147 28.96 -22.52 -0.29
N ILE A 148 30.02 -22.43 -1.09
CA ILE A 148 29.97 -21.83 -2.42
C ILE A 148 29.98 -22.97 -3.44
N PHE A 149 28.88 -23.12 -4.18
CA PHE A 149 28.84 -24.01 -5.33
C PHE A 149 29.56 -23.32 -6.49
N GLU A 150 30.63 -23.93 -6.99
CA GLU A 150 31.42 -23.43 -8.12
C GLU A 150 31.23 -24.26 -9.38
N ASN A 151 31.68 -23.73 -10.52
CA ASN A 151 31.66 -24.40 -11.82
C ASN A 151 30.23 -24.79 -12.26
N LEU A 152 29.26 -23.96 -11.92
CA LEU A 152 27.87 -24.10 -12.36
C LEU A 152 27.74 -23.65 -13.82
N GLN A 153 26.70 -24.15 -14.48
CA GLN A 153 26.37 -23.76 -15.85
C GLN A 153 25.47 -22.52 -15.84
N PRO A 154 25.73 -21.51 -16.68
CA PRO A 154 24.84 -20.35 -16.81
C PRO A 154 23.41 -20.72 -17.18
N GLY A 155 22.44 -19.96 -16.67
CA GLY A 155 21.01 -20.10 -17.01
C GLY A 155 20.41 -21.48 -16.70
N THR A 156 21.00 -22.23 -15.78
CA THR A 156 20.65 -23.63 -15.52
C THR A 156 19.91 -23.76 -14.19
N LYS A 157 18.83 -24.56 -14.20
CA LYS A 157 18.08 -24.88 -12.99
C LYS A 157 18.78 -26.00 -12.22
N TYR A 158 19.08 -25.73 -10.96
CA TYR A 158 19.68 -26.69 -10.03
C TYR A 158 18.70 -27.02 -8.91
N ALA A 159 18.83 -28.23 -8.38
CA ALA A 159 18.23 -28.66 -7.13
C ALA A 159 19.35 -28.86 -6.11
N TYR A 160 19.19 -28.28 -4.92
CA TYR A 160 20.15 -28.44 -3.83
C TYR A 160 19.45 -28.77 -2.50
N ARG A 161 20.20 -29.31 -1.54
CA ARG A 161 19.78 -29.44 -0.14
C ARG A 161 20.99 -29.26 0.77
N VAL A 162 20.73 -28.90 2.02
CA VAL A 162 21.76 -28.67 3.04
C VAL A 162 21.49 -29.52 4.28
N GLY A 163 22.53 -29.82 5.05
CA GLY A 163 22.42 -30.62 6.27
C GLY A 163 23.40 -31.78 6.33
N GLY A 164 23.05 -32.84 7.03
CA GLY A 164 23.94 -33.97 7.24
C GLY A 164 23.27 -35.14 7.94
N GLU A 165 24.07 -35.97 8.62
CA GLU A 165 23.58 -37.18 9.29
C GLU A 165 22.46 -36.90 10.30
N GLN A 166 22.52 -35.75 10.98
CA GLN A 166 21.55 -35.38 12.02
C GLN A 166 20.29 -34.68 11.48
N GLY A 167 20.21 -34.44 10.16
CA GLY A 167 19.05 -33.80 9.51
C GLY A 167 19.40 -33.13 8.19
N TRP A 168 18.55 -33.32 7.18
CA TRP A 168 18.63 -32.63 5.88
C TRP A 168 17.44 -31.71 5.69
N SER A 169 17.63 -30.60 4.98
CA SER A 169 16.52 -29.84 4.37
C SER A 169 15.84 -30.66 3.27
N GLU A 170 14.69 -30.17 2.80
CA GLU A 170 14.14 -30.57 1.52
C GLU A 170 15.07 -30.21 0.34
N TRP A 171 14.76 -30.75 -0.84
CA TRP A 171 15.38 -30.32 -2.09
C TRP A 171 14.73 -29.01 -2.57
N ILE A 172 15.56 -28.01 -2.84
CA ILE A 172 15.17 -26.64 -3.17
C ILE A 172 15.72 -26.29 -4.55
N HIS A 173 14.92 -25.58 -5.34
CA HIS A 173 15.34 -25.15 -6.68
C HIS A 173 15.84 -23.72 -6.70
N PHE A 174 16.91 -23.49 -7.46
CA PHE A 174 17.28 -22.15 -7.92
C PHE A 174 17.74 -22.22 -9.39
N THR A 175 17.87 -21.07 -10.03
CA THR A 175 18.39 -20.95 -11.39
C THR A 175 19.56 -19.97 -11.40
N THR A 176 20.71 -20.40 -11.91
CA THR A 176 21.88 -19.52 -12.08
C THR A 176 21.57 -18.36 -13.02
N ALA A 177 22.32 -17.28 -12.89
CA ALA A 177 22.26 -16.20 -13.86
C ALA A 177 22.67 -16.72 -15.26
N GLY A 178 22.05 -16.15 -16.29
CA GLY A 178 22.36 -16.43 -17.68
C GLY A 178 23.50 -15.57 -18.23
N THR A 179 23.55 -15.47 -19.55
CA THR A 179 24.47 -14.60 -20.30
C THR A 179 23.97 -13.15 -20.37
N SER A 180 24.82 -12.21 -20.77
CA SER A 180 24.50 -10.78 -20.85
C SER A 180 23.39 -10.39 -21.83
N GLU A 181 23.05 -11.28 -22.77
CA GLU A 181 22.00 -11.05 -23.76
C GLU A 181 20.62 -11.55 -23.30
N GLN A 182 20.55 -12.28 -22.19
CA GLN A 182 19.29 -12.79 -21.65
C GLN A 182 18.62 -11.77 -20.73
N LYS A 183 17.28 -11.74 -20.76
CA LYS A 183 16.46 -10.92 -19.86
C LYS A 183 16.83 -11.20 -18.40
N LEU A 184 17.14 -10.15 -17.66
CA LEU A 184 17.28 -10.18 -16.21
C LEU A 184 15.98 -9.69 -15.57
N SER A 185 15.51 -10.38 -14.54
CA SER A 185 14.52 -9.85 -13.60
C SER A 185 15.11 -9.85 -12.20
N PHE A 186 14.88 -8.80 -11.42
CA PHE A 186 15.26 -8.75 -10.01
C PHE A 186 14.23 -8.01 -9.18
N ILE A 187 14.22 -8.31 -7.88
CA ILE A 187 13.35 -7.67 -6.90
C ILE A 187 14.17 -6.65 -6.10
N TYR A 188 13.54 -5.55 -5.71
CA TYR A 188 14.14 -4.58 -4.79
C TYR A 188 13.20 -4.29 -3.62
N TYR A 189 13.76 -4.34 -2.42
CA TYR A 189 13.15 -3.94 -1.16
C TYR A 189 13.99 -2.84 -0.51
N GLY A 190 13.34 -1.73 -0.13
CA GLY A 190 13.86 -0.82 0.89
C GLY A 190 13.30 -1.21 2.26
N ASP A 191 14.08 -1.06 3.31
CA ASP A 191 13.68 -1.10 4.74
C ASP A 191 12.63 -2.17 5.05
N VAL A 192 13.08 -3.42 5.26
CA VAL A 192 12.20 -4.53 5.65
C VAL A 192 11.66 -4.33 7.07
N GLN A 193 12.57 -3.90 7.95
CA GLN A 193 12.43 -3.40 9.32
C GLN A 193 11.06 -3.46 10.01
N VAL A 194 11.05 -4.02 11.24
CA VAL A 194 9.94 -4.25 12.20
C VAL A 194 8.73 -5.01 11.66
N ASN A 195 8.01 -5.70 12.56
CA ASN A 195 6.76 -6.42 12.22
C ASN A 195 6.93 -7.30 10.96
N ILE A 196 8.11 -7.90 10.81
CA ILE A 196 8.55 -8.50 9.55
C ILE A 196 7.69 -9.74 9.25
N SER A 197 7.54 -10.61 10.26
CA SER A 197 6.71 -11.80 10.16
C SER A 197 5.22 -11.48 9.95
N SER A 198 4.71 -10.40 10.57
CA SER A 198 3.29 -10.05 10.54
C SER A 198 2.86 -9.25 9.30
N LEU A 199 3.69 -8.34 8.78
CA LEU A 199 3.29 -7.39 7.73
C LEU A 199 4.23 -7.33 6.52
N TRP A 200 5.52 -7.64 6.65
CA TRP A 200 6.42 -7.67 5.49
C TRP A 200 6.30 -9.00 4.72
N SER A 201 6.03 -10.11 5.40
CA SER A 201 5.92 -11.43 4.75
C SER A 201 4.91 -11.48 3.59
N ARG A 202 3.83 -10.68 3.64
CA ARG A 202 2.87 -10.56 2.53
C ARG A 202 3.46 -9.82 1.32
N VAL A 203 4.32 -8.83 1.55
CA VAL A 203 5.01 -8.05 0.51
C VAL A 203 6.00 -8.95 -0.22
N ALA A 204 6.80 -9.72 0.52
CA ALA A 204 7.75 -10.66 -0.07
C ALA A 204 7.06 -11.72 -0.96
N ARG A 205 5.92 -12.25 -0.52
CA ARG A 205 5.13 -13.24 -1.28
C ARG A 205 4.51 -12.65 -2.55
N GLU A 206 3.96 -11.43 -2.48
CA GLU A 206 3.45 -10.73 -3.66
C GLU A 206 4.57 -10.44 -4.66
N ALA A 207 5.75 -10.01 -4.18
CA ALA A 207 6.91 -9.79 -5.03
C ALA A 207 7.39 -11.07 -5.73
N TYR A 208 7.46 -12.19 -5.01
CA TYR A 208 7.76 -13.50 -5.60
C TYR A 208 6.71 -13.89 -6.65
N ALA A 209 5.41 -13.68 -6.38
CA ALA A 209 4.34 -13.99 -7.33
C ALA A 209 4.41 -13.15 -8.61
N LYS A 210 4.89 -11.90 -8.52
CA LYS A 210 5.10 -11.01 -9.68
C LYS A 210 6.38 -11.31 -10.45
N ALA A 211 7.42 -11.79 -9.78
CA ALA A 211 8.73 -12.06 -10.36
C ALA A 211 9.29 -13.43 -9.94
N PRO A 212 8.60 -14.55 -10.27
CA PRO A 212 9.05 -15.89 -9.89
C PRO A 212 10.33 -16.31 -10.64
N ASP A 213 10.67 -15.61 -11.73
CA ASP A 213 11.89 -15.76 -12.51
C ASP A 213 12.98 -14.75 -12.12
N ALA A 214 12.86 -14.04 -11.00
CA ALA A 214 13.93 -13.15 -10.54
C ALA A 214 15.23 -13.92 -10.27
N ARG A 215 16.37 -13.31 -10.62
CA ARG A 215 17.72 -13.88 -10.44
C ARG A 215 18.43 -13.34 -9.20
N LEU A 216 17.92 -12.30 -8.58
CA LEU A 216 18.34 -11.81 -7.27
C LEU A 216 17.26 -10.94 -6.63
N ALA A 217 17.37 -10.75 -5.31
CA ALA A 217 16.58 -9.80 -4.53
C ALA A 217 17.52 -8.83 -3.78
N ILE A 218 17.38 -7.54 -4.05
CA ILE A 218 18.16 -6.47 -3.41
C ILE A 218 17.45 -6.02 -2.12
N TYR A 219 18.21 -5.91 -1.03
CA TYR A 219 17.77 -5.34 0.24
C TYR A 219 18.61 -4.10 0.54
N ALA A 220 18.02 -2.91 0.43
CA ALA A 220 18.73 -1.64 0.57
C ALA A 220 18.87 -1.15 2.03
N GLY A 221 19.36 -2.04 2.91
CA GLY A 221 19.59 -1.75 4.32
C GLY A 221 18.37 -1.88 5.21
N ASP A 222 18.65 -1.91 6.52
CA ASP A 222 17.68 -2.08 7.60
C ASP A 222 16.84 -3.35 7.40
N LEU A 223 17.54 -4.48 7.29
CA LEU A 223 16.92 -5.80 7.19
C LEU A 223 16.12 -6.10 8.47
N ILE A 224 16.63 -5.64 9.61
CA ILE A 224 15.99 -5.70 10.92
C ILE A 224 16.06 -4.35 11.65
N ASN A 225 15.49 -4.26 12.85
CA ASN A 225 15.41 -3.00 13.61
C ASN A 225 16.48 -2.90 14.72
N LYS A 226 17.09 -4.00 15.15
CA LYS A 226 18.23 -3.98 16.09
C LYS A 226 19.27 -5.01 15.67
N ALA A 227 20.44 -4.54 15.22
CA ALA A 227 21.51 -5.34 14.61
C ALA A 227 21.77 -6.71 15.25
N ASN A 228 21.87 -6.80 16.58
CA ASN A 228 22.21 -8.05 17.27
C ASN A 228 21.01 -8.75 17.94
N ARG A 229 19.78 -8.46 17.50
CA ARG A 229 18.57 -9.08 18.04
C ARG A 229 18.17 -10.32 17.23
N ASP A 230 18.61 -11.50 17.69
CA ASP A 230 18.42 -12.78 16.98
C ASP A 230 16.96 -13.09 16.62
N VAL A 231 15.99 -12.74 17.47
CA VAL A 231 14.56 -12.94 17.18
C VAL A 231 14.08 -12.13 15.97
N GLU A 232 14.65 -10.95 15.71
CA GLU A 232 14.32 -10.15 14.52
C GLU A 232 14.96 -10.75 13.26
N TRP A 233 16.17 -11.31 13.36
CA TRP A 233 16.75 -12.12 12.28
C TRP A 233 15.87 -13.34 11.99
N GLY A 234 15.41 -14.05 13.03
CA GLY A 234 14.44 -15.13 12.91
C GLY A 234 13.16 -14.71 12.18
N ASP A 235 12.61 -13.54 12.49
CA ASP A 235 11.47 -12.97 11.79
C ASP A 235 11.78 -12.64 10.31
N TRP A 236 12.99 -12.19 9.98
CA TRP A 236 13.43 -11.95 8.60
C TRP A 236 13.48 -13.25 7.78
N PHE A 237 14.10 -14.30 8.33
CA PHE A 237 14.11 -15.62 7.69
C PHE A 237 12.71 -16.24 7.60
N ARG A 238 11.86 -16.08 8.62
CA ARG A 238 10.46 -16.53 8.57
C ARG A 238 9.65 -15.74 7.54
N GLY A 239 9.89 -14.43 7.43
CA GLY A 239 9.21 -13.53 6.53
C GLY A 239 9.50 -13.85 5.06
N GLY A 240 10.77 -14.05 4.73
CA GLY A 240 11.20 -14.47 3.39
C GLY A 240 10.90 -15.94 3.12
N GLY A 241 11.01 -16.80 4.12
CA GLY A 241 10.73 -18.23 4.03
C GLY A 241 11.47 -18.89 2.86
N PHE A 242 10.72 -19.68 2.08
CA PHE A 242 11.26 -20.36 0.90
C PHE A 242 11.82 -19.42 -0.18
N ILE A 243 11.49 -18.12 -0.15
CA ILE A 243 11.98 -17.17 -1.15
C ILE A 243 13.48 -16.97 -0.99
N HIS A 244 13.98 -16.86 0.26
CA HIS A 244 15.41 -16.70 0.54
C HIS A 244 16.23 -17.93 0.11
N SER A 245 15.63 -19.12 0.09
CA SER A 245 16.30 -20.34 -0.37
C SER A 245 16.20 -20.57 -1.89
N MET A 246 15.36 -19.80 -2.61
CA MET A 246 15.18 -19.96 -4.06
C MET A 246 15.75 -18.81 -4.89
N ILE A 247 15.76 -17.58 -4.35
CA ILE A 247 16.24 -16.37 -5.01
C ILE A 247 17.40 -15.81 -4.18
N PRO A 248 18.60 -15.63 -4.77
CA PRO A 248 19.75 -15.16 -4.00
C PRO A 248 19.57 -13.72 -3.54
N ALA A 249 19.92 -13.48 -2.28
CA ALA A 249 19.93 -12.17 -1.68
C ALA A 249 21.16 -11.37 -2.13
N PHE A 250 20.94 -10.07 -2.36
CA PHE A 250 21.96 -9.03 -2.49
C PHE A 250 21.70 -8.01 -1.36
N PRO A 251 22.12 -8.31 -0.12
CA PRO A 251 21.90 -7.43 1.02
C PRO A 251 22.96 -6.33 1.10
N THR A 252 22.51 -5.11 1.33
CA THR A 252 23.35 -3.95 1.64
C THR A 252 23.03 -3.55 3.09
N PRO A 253 24.01 -3.26 3.96
CA PRO A 253 23.69 -2.91 5.35
C PRO A 253 23.20 -1.46 5.49
N GLY A 254 22.24 -1.27 6.38
CA GLY A 254 21.78 0.03 6.87
C GLY A 254 22.30 0.35 8.27
N ASN A 255 21.81 1.44 8.84
CA ASN A 255 22.24 1.88 10.17
C ASN A 255 21.70 0.99 11.29
N HIS A 256 20.58 0.28 11.07
CA HIS A 256 20.06 -0.70 12.04
C HIS A 256 20.70 -2.08 11.90
N ASP A 257 21.47 -2.32 10.84
CA ASP A 257 22.30 -3.52 10.68
C ASP A 257 23.70 -3.34 11.31
N HIS A 258 24.00 -2.14 11.82
CA HIS A 258 25.21 -1.81 12.56
C HIS A 258 24.93 -1.62 14.06
N PHE A 259 25.97 -1.78 14.87
CA PHE A 259 25.96 -1.47 16.29
C PHE A 259 27.33 -0.94 16.72
N GLU A 260 27.33 -0.22 17.84
CA GLU A 260 28.55 0.28 18.47
C GLU A 260 29.07 -0.75 19.49
N THR A 261 30.33 -1.17 19.38
CA THR A 261 30.97 -2.03 20.39
C THR A 261 31.21 -1.24 21.69
N PRO A 262 31.52 -1.91 22.83
CA PRO A 262 31.87 -1.21 24.07
C PRO A 262 33.05 -0.23 23.93
N GLU A 263 33.91 -0.42 22.94
CA GLU A 263 35.05 0.45 22.60
C GLU A 263 34.65 1.66 21.74
N GLY A 264 33.37 1.84 21.41
CA GLY A 264 32.87 2.93 20.57
C GLY A 264 33.09 2.69 19.07
N ILE A 265 33.33 1.45 18.64
CA ILE A 265 33.59 1.11 17.24
C ILE A 265 32.27 0.75 16.56
N ASN A 266 31.91 1.49 15.51
CA ASN A 266 30.76 1.15 14.68
C ASN A 266 31.07 -0.05 13.77
N THR A 267 30.36 -1.16 13.97
CA THR A 267 30.56 -2.42 13.24
C THR A 267 29.23 -3.00 12.80
N THR A 268 29.23 -3.77 11.71
CA THR A 268 28.04 -4.51 11.28
C THR A 268 27.70 -5.61 12.30
N SER A 269 26.44 -5.99 12.34
CA SER A 269 25.87 -7.04 13.19
C SER A 269 26.78 -8.27 13.29
N VAL A 270 26.90 -8.82 14.50
CA VAL A 270 27.64 -10.08 14.73
C VAL A 270 27.04 -11.27 13.99
N PHE A 271 25.78 -11.16 13.56
CA PHE A 271 25.08 -12.17 12.78
C PHE A 271 25.30 -12.00 11.27
N TRP A 272 25.85 -10.88 10.78
CA TRP A 272 25.95 -10.59 9.35
C TRP A 272 26.80 -11.63 8.61
N ARG A 273 28.08 -11.76 8.97
CA ARG A 273 29.02 -12.69 8.31
C ARG A 273 28.68 -14.18 8.53
N PRO A 274 28.18 -14.62 9.70
CA PRO A 274 27.71 -15.99 9.85
C PRO A 274 26.50 -16.32 8.96
N GLN A 275 25.60 -15.36 8.73
CA GLN A 275 24.36 -15.59 7.98
C GLN A 275 24.52 -15.42 6.46
N PHE A 276 25.50 -14.64 6.01
CA PHE A 276 25.71 -14.35 4.61
C PHE A 276 27.11 -14.75 4.15
N THR A 277 27.20 -15.21 2.90
CA THR A 277 28.47 -15.38 2.21
C THR A 277 28.39 -14.60 0.92
N LEU A 278 28.99 -13.40 0.94
CA LEU A 278 28.89 -12.37 -0.08
C LEU A 278 30.26 -12.15 -0.74
N PRO A 279 30.33 -11.44 -1.88
CA PRO A 279 31.61 -11.16 -2.50
C PRO A 279 32.50 -10.29 -1.61
N GLU A 280 33.79 -10.64 -1.55
CA GLU A 280 34.82 -9.88 -0.82
C GLU A 280 35.64 -8.98 -1.76
N ASN A 281 35.09 -8.63 -2.93
CA ASN A 281 35.75 -7.81 -3.96
C ASN A 281 35.67 -6.29 -3.70
N GLY A 282 35.37 -5.92 -2.46
CA GLY A 282 35.29 -4.56 -1.95
C GLY A 282 36.62 -3.98 -1.47
N PRO A 283 36.59 -2.80 -0.85
CA PRO A 283 37.72 -2.29 -0.10
C PRO A 283 38.02 -3.15 1.13
N LYS A 284 39.31 -3.30 1.45
CA LYS A 284 39.77 -4.02 2.64
C LYS A 284 39.19 -3.41 3.92
N GLY A 285 38.66 -4.25 4.80
CA GLY A 285 37.97 -3.85 6.04
C GLY A 285 36.47 -3.60 5.88
N LEU A 286 35.93 -3.67 4.66
CA LEU A 286 34.49 -3.58 4.35
C LEU A 286 34.00 -4.83 3.59
N GLU A 287 34.69 -5.96 3.76
CA GLU A 287 34.33 -7.23 3.15
C GLU A 287 32.85 -7.57 3.44
N GLU A 288 32.14 -8.07 2.43
CA GLU A 288 30.72 -8.47 2.53
C GLU A 288 29.72 -7.34 2.88
N THR A 289 30.18 -6.08 2.95
CA THR A 289 29.33 -4.89 3.15
C THR A 289 29.44 -3.89 2.00
N CYS A 290 30.60 -3.85 1.35
CA CYS A 290 30.87 -3.09 0.13
C CYS A 290 31.40 -4.08 -0.91
N TYR A 291 30.66 -4.29 -2.00
CA TYR A 291 30.97 -5.35 -2.98
C TYR A 291 30.22 -5.14 -4.29
N TYR A 292 30.59 -5.88 -5.35
CA TYR A 292 29.83 -5.91 -6.60
C TYR A 292 29.60 -7.33 -7.12
N ALA A 293 28.54 -7.50 -7.89
CA ALA A 293 28.26 -8.70 -8.68
C ALA A 293 27.85 -8.31 -10.10
N ASP A 294 28.34 -9.06 -11.08
CA ASP A 294 27.96 -8.88 -12.47
C ASP A 294 26.93 -9.95 -12.86
N VAL A 295 25.73 -9.52 -13.23
CA VAL A 295 24.60 -10.43 -13.49
C VAL A 295 23.96 -10.03 -14.81
N GLN A 296 24.07 -10.91 -15.82
CA GLN A 296 23.42 -10.75 -17.12
C GLN A 296 23.56 -9.33 -17.74
N GLY A 297 24.79 -8.80 -17.76
CA GLY A 297 25.08 -7.51 -18.38
C GLY A 297 24.72 -6.29 -17.52
N VAL A 298 24.47 -6.50 -16.22
CA VAL A 298 24.25 -5.46 -15.21
C VAL A 298 25.29 -5.61 -14.10
N ARG A 299 25.98 -4.51 -13.76
CA ARG A 299 26.82 -4.44 -12.56
C ARG A 299 25.99 -3.93 -11.39
N PHE A 300 25.84 -4.76 -10.36
CA PHE A 300 25.23 -4.40 -9.09
C PHE A 300 26.32 -4.06 -8.07
N VAL A 301 26.18 -2.95 -7.34
CA VAL A 301 27.17 -2.50 -6.35
C VAL A 301 26.48 -2.20 -5.02
N SER A 302 26.97 -2.78 -3.93
CA SER A 302 26.64 -2.38 -2.55
C SER A 302 27.68 -1.39 -2.05
N LEU A 303 27.24 -0.26 -1.47
CA LEU A 303 28.09 0.62 -0.67
C LEU A 303 27.62 0.62 0.78
N ASN A 304 28.58 0.68 1.71
CA ASN A 304 28.27 0.80 3.14
C ASN A 304 28.15 2.29 3.52
N SER A 305 26.94 2.83 3.37
CA SER A 305 26.66 4.24 3.66
C SER A 305 26.70 4.59 5.15
N ASP A 306 26.60 3.61 6.04
CA ASP A 306 26.70 3.85 7.49
C ASP A 306 28.16 4.14 7.87
N GLN A 307 29.10 3.37 7.32
CA GLN A 307 30.54 3.62 7.48
C GLN A 307 30.99 4.96 6.87
N VAL A 308 30.36 5.39 5.77
CA VAL A 308 30.58 6.73 5.19
C VAL A 308 30.16 7.83 6.18
N ASP A 309 29.02 7.67 6.86
CA ASP A 309 28.50 8.69 7.76
C ASP A 309 29.36 8.88 9.02
N VAL A 310 29.99 7.80 9.49
CA VAL A 310 30.83 7.84 10.70
C VAL A 310 32.32 8.16 10.46
N SER A 311 32.84 8.00 9.23
CA SER A 311 34.29 8.13 8.97
C SER A 311 34.65 8.71 7.59
N GLU A 312 35.52 9.72 7.60
CA GLU A 312 36.12 10.29 6.37
C GLU A 312 37.05 9.28 5.69
N GLN A 313 37.77 8.45 6.47
CA GLN A 313 38.64 7.41 5.91
C GLN A 313 37.81 6.41 5.09
N TRP A 314 36.69 5.93 5.65
CA TRP A 314 35.80 5.00 4.94
C TRP A 314 35.12 5.65 3.74
N THR A 315 34.83 6.95 3.82
CA THR A 315 34.33 7.74 2.69
C THR A 315 35.30 7.70 1.51
N GLN A 316 36.58 8.04 1.75
CA GLN A 316 37.57 8.12 0.68
C GLN A 316 37.91 6.74 0.10
N VAL A 317 38.06 5.73 0.95
CA VAL A 317 38.36 4.35 0.52
C VAL A 317 37.24 3.78 -0.37
N GLN A 318 35.97 3.99 -0.02
CA GLN A 318 34.84 3.57 -0.85
C GLN A 318 34.74 4.38 -2.16
N LYS A 319 35.04 5.68 -2.12
CA LYS A 319 35.05 6.54 -3.31
C LYS A 319 36.08 6.09 -4.35
N GLU A 320 37.32 5.85 -3.92
CA GLU A 320 38.41 5.41 -4.81
C GLU A 320 38.12 4.05 -5.42
N TRP A 321 37.64 3.11 -4.61
CA TRP A 321 37.25 1.78 -5.09
C TRP A 321 36.10 1.86 -6.09
N LEU A 322 35.05 2.63 -5.77
CA LEU A 322 33.89 2.80 -6.64
C LEU A 322 34.29 3.40 -7.99
N GLU A 323 35.11 4.45 -7.98
CA GLU A 323 35.63 5.04 -9.23
C GLU A 323 36.38 4.00 -10.07
N GLY A 324 37.23 3.18 -9.44
CA GLY A 324 37.98 2.13 -10.12
C GLY A 324 37.09 1.10 -10.84
N ILE A 325 36.02 0.65 -10.19
CA ILE A 325 35.10 -0.34 -10.78
C ILE A 325 34.13 0.28 -11.79
N LEU A 326 33.78 1.57 -11.66
CA LEU A 326 32.93 2.26 -12.64
C LEU A 326 33.69 2.57 -13.92
N LYS A 327 34.95 3.01 -13.82
CA LYS A 327 35.80 3.34 -14.97
C LYS A 327 36.01 2.17 -15.92
N ASN A 328 36.09 0.95 -15.37
CA ASN A 328 36.35 -0.27 -16.13
C ASN A 328 35.13 -1.21 -16.15
N ASN A 329 33.91 -0.68 -16.08
CA ASN A 329 32.70 -1.51 -16.09
C ASN A 329 32.38 -2.03 -17.51
N PRO A 330 32.45 -3.35 -17.77
CA PRO A 330 32.11 -3.91 -19.08
C PRO A 330 30.59 -4.04 -19.29
N ASN A 331 29.79 -3.87 -18.23
CA ASN A 331 28.36 -4.10 -18.26
C ASN A 331 27.61 -2.93 -18.88
N ARG A 332 26.50 -3.24 -19.55
CA ARG A 332 25.66 -2.24 -20.21
C ARG A 332 24.94 -1.35 -19.21
N TRP A 333 24.55 -1.92 -18.07
CA TRP A 333 23.80 -1.28 -17.02
C TRP A 333 24.58 -1.26 -15.70
N THR A 334 24.42 -0.19 -14.93
CA THR A 334 24.98 -0.07 -13.58
C THR A 334 23.88 0.27 -12.58
N VAL A 335 23.71 -0.59 -11.58
CA VAL A 335 22.79 -0.41 -10.46
C VAL A 335 23.59 -0.33 -9.17
N ILE A 336 23.42 0.74 -8.40
CA ILE A 336 24.08 0.93 -7.11
C ILE A 336 23.03 0.93 -6.01
N THR A 337 23.33 0.29 -4.89
CA THR A 337 22.47 0.31 -3.71
C THR A 337 23.27 0.65 -2.45
N PHE A 338 22.66 1.45 -1.58
CA PHE A 338 23.13 1.83 -0.25
C PHE A 338 21.98 2.42 0.54
N HIS A 339 22.09 2.44 1.86
CA HIS A 339 20.95 2.72 2.72
C HIS A 339 20.57 4.22 2.77
N HIS A 340 21.52 5.10 3.11
CA HIS A 340 21.27 6.54 3.30
C HIS A 340 21.11 7.29 1.96
N PRO A 341 19.94 7.88 1.65
CA PRO A 341 19.65 8.36 0.31
C PRO A 341 20.38 9.65 -0.08
N ILE A 342 20.84 9.76 -1.33
CA ILE A 342 21.50 10.98 -1.87
C ILE A 342 20.58 12.21 -1.78
N PHE A 343 19.30 11.99 -2.03
CA PHE A 343 18.25 12.97 -1.85
C PHE A 343 17.22 12.40 -0.89
N SER A 344 17.17 12.95 0.31
CA SER A 344 16.19 12.57 1.34
C SER A 344 14.80 13.07 0.94
N PRO A 345 13.77 12.22 1.07
CA PRO A 345 12.38 12.67 1.01
C PRO A 345 11.90 13.46 2.22
N LYS A 346 12.61 13.39 3.36
CA LYS A 346 12.26 14.16 4.55
C LYS A 346 12.85 15.57 4.46
N THR A 347 12.03 16.58 4.75
CA THR A 347 12.44 18.00 4.77
C THR A 347 13.45 18.34 5.87
N THR A 348 13.54 17.50 6.90
CA THR A 348 14.42 17.67 8.05
C THR A 348 15.78 17.01 7.92
N ARG A 349 16.06 16.34 6.78
CA ARG A 349 17.25 15.51 6.61
C ARG A 349 17.94 15.82 5.30
N ASP A 350 19.26 15.94 5.36
CA ASP A 350 20.12 16.09 4.19
C ASP A 350 21.39 15.25 4.34
N ASN A 351 21.54 14.19 3.54
CA ASN A 351 22.71 13.32 3.56
C ASN A 351 23.84 13.91 2.70
N LYS A 352 24.30 15.10 3.09
CA LYS A 352 25.23 15.92 2.30
C LYS A 352 26.54 15.20 1.95
N ARG A 353 27.14 14.49 2.91
CA ARG A 353 28.39 13.73 2.70
C ARG A 353 28.21 12.68 1.59
N MET A 354 27.14 11.89 1.65
CA MET A 354 26.82 10.91 0.60
C MET A 354 26.66 11.59 -0.76
N ARG A 355 25.88 12.69 -0.82
CA ARG A 355 25.61 13.40 -2.06
C ARG A 355 26.87 14.01 -2.68
N GLU A 356 27.68 14.71 -1.90
CA GLU A 356 28.87 15.39 -2.42
C GLU A 356 29.99 14.42 -2.80
N THR A 357 30.08 13.27 -2.13
CA THR A 357 31.09 12.25 -2.42
C THR A 357 30.76 11.43 -3.67
N PHE A 358 29.54 10.89 -3.77
CA PHE A 358 29.23 9.84 -4.74
C PHE A 358 28.43 10.32 -5.96
N LYS A 359 27.55 11.32 -5.82
CA LYS A 359 26.79 11.84 -6.97
C LYS A 359 27.71 12.27 -8.14
N PRO A 360 28.86 12.93 -7.92
CA PRO A 360 29.77 13.28 -9.02
C PRO A 360 30.26 12.05 -9.79
N LEU A 361 30.54 10.93 -9.12
CA LEU A 361 30.91 9.67 -9.77
C LEU A 361 29.73 9.09 -10.56
N PHE A 362 28.52 9.16 -10.01
CA PHE A 362 27.32 8.67 -10.70
C PHE A 362 27.06 9.42 -12.00
N ASP A 363 27.21 10.75 -11.96
CA ASP A 363 27.07 11.60 -13.14
C ASP A 363 28.19 11.35 -14.17
N GLN A 364 29.45 11.28 -13.71
CA GLN A 364 30.63 11.06 -14.56
C GLN A 364 30.58 9.71 -15.29
N TYR A 365 30.23 8.65 -14.57
CA TYR A 365 30.21 7.28 -15.11
C TYR A 365 28.82 6.82 -15.57
N LYS A 366 27.82 7.73 -15.57
CA LYS A 366 26.46 7.49 -16.07
C LYS A 366 25.80 6.26 -15.44
N VAL A 367 25.82 6.21 -14.11
CA VAL A 367 25.08 5.20 -13.34
C VAL A 367 23.60 5.28 -13.71
N ASP A 368 22.94 4.13 -13.87
CA ASP A 368 21.57 4.12 -14.41
C ASP A 368 20.53 4.23 -13.31
N LEU A 369 20.73 3.48 -12.22
CA LEU A 369 19.75 3.32 -11.16
C LEU A 369 20.45 3.26 -9.80
N VAL A 370 19.97 4.05 -8.85
CA VAL A 370 20.44 4.08 -7.47
C VAL A 370 19.27 3.74 -6.54
N LEU A 371 19.38 2.63 -5.81
CA LEU A 371 18.31 2.02 -5.00
C LEU A 371 18.63 2.13 -3.50
N GLN A 372 17.79 2.82 -2.75
CA GLN A 372 18.11 3.29 -1.40
C GLN A 372 16.98 3.04 -0.40
N GLY A 373 17.27 3.17 0.90
CA GLY A 373 16.30 2.98 1.97
C GLY A 373 16.21 4.18 2.91
N HIS A 374 16.14 3.91 4.21
CA HIS A 374 16.30 4.79 5.37
C HIS A 374 15.18 5.80 5.61
N ASP A 375 14.71 6.44 4.56
CA ASP A 375 13.54 7.31 4.61
C ASP A 375 12.31 6.47 4.30
N HIS A 376 11.53 6.16 5.34
CA HIS A 376 10.43 5.21 5.27
C HIS A 376 9.19 5.72 4.50
N THR A 377 9.40 5.97 3.22
CA THR A 377 8.47 6.49 2.23
C THR A 377 9.00 6.05 0.85
N TYR A 378 8.18 6.20 -0.17
CA TYR A 378 8.63 6.05 -1.55
C TYR A 378 8.85 7.41 -2.18
N ALA A 379 9.98 7.57 -2.86
CA ALA A 379 10.24 8.70 -3.74
C ALA A 379 11.20 8.29 -4.84
N ARG A 380 10.95 8.78 -6.06
CA ARG A 380 11.93 8.67 -7.14
C ARG A 380 12.11 9.97 -7.89
N GLY A 381 13.27 10.11 -8.53
CA GLY A 381 13.58 11.28 -9.35
C GLY A 381 14.73 11.04 -10.31
N MET A 382 14.58 11.60 -11.50
CA MET A 382 15.60 11.70 -12.54
C MET A 382 15.50 13.05 -13.27
N ALA A 383 14.29 13.50 -13.61
CA ALA A 383 14.09 14.69 -14.43
C ALA A 383 14.47 15.98 -13.69
N ASN A 384 14.15 16.04 -12.38
CA ASN A 384 14.35 17.23 -11.55
C ASN A 384 15.57 17.15 -10.62
N ILE A 385 16.48 16.22 -10.89
CA ILE A 385 17.71 16.08 -10.11
C ILE A 385 18.62 17.30 -10.35
N PRO A 386 19.09 17.99 -9.31
CA PRO A 386 20.02 19.11 -9.46
C PRO A 386 21.31 18.70 -10.17
N MET A 387 21.67 19.46 -11.21
CA MET A 387 22.88 19.26 -12.01
C MET A 387 23.84 20.46 -11.86
N ALA A 388 25.14 20.20 -11.96
CA ALA A 388 26.17 21.25 -11.87
C ALA A 388 26.10 22.22 -13.06
N GLU A 389 25.83 21.69 -14.26
CA GLU A 389 25.68 22.48 -15.48
C GLU A 389 24.21 22.88 -15.71
N LYS A 390 23.98 24.16 -16.01
CA LYS A 390 22.65 24.68 -16.29
C LYS A 390 22.06 24.04 -17.55
N GLY A 391 20.90 23.41 -17.42
CA GLY A 391 20.20 22.74 -18.53
C GLY A 391 20.63 21.29 -18.76
N ALA A 392 21.61 20.77 -18.01
CA ALA A 392 21.90 19.34 -18.01
C ALA A 392 20.77 18.55 -17.30
N GLN A 393 20.59 17.30 -17.72
CA GLN A 393 19.65 16.36 -17.11
C GLN A 393 20.43 15.20 -16.48
N SER A 394 19.95 14.68 -15.35
CA SER A 394 20.54 13.48 -14.76
C SER A 394 20.37 12.27 -15.70
N GLY A 395 21.43 11.49 -15.85
CA GLY A 395 21.35 10.15 -16.46
C GLY A 395 20.92 9.05 -15.48
N THR A 396 20.91 9.38 -14.20
CA THR A 396 20.70 8.48 -13.07
C THR A 396 19.28 8.64 -12.50
N MET A 397 18.58 7.52 -12.35
CA MET A 397 17.34 7.45 -11.58
C MET A 397 17.66 7.13 -10.11
N TYR A 398 17.19 7.97 -9.19
CA TYR A 398 17.28 7.73 -7.76
C TYR A 398 15.94 7.23 -7.24
N VAL A 399 15.94 6.12 -6.49
CA VAL A 399 14.74 5.56 -5.87
C VAL A 399 15.00 5.30 -4.39
N VAL A 400 14.13 5.85 -3.56
CA VAL A 400 14.01 5.59 -2.13
C VAL A 400 12.71 4.82 -1.93
N SER A 401 12.75 3.76 -1.13
CA SER A 401 11.56 2.97 -0.88
C SER A 401 11.52 2.36 0.51
N VAL A 402 10.34 1.88 0.87
CA VAL A 402 10.06 1.13 2.09
C VAL A 402 9.09 -0.01 1.77
N SER A 403 9.47 -1.22 2.18
CA SER A 403 8.68 -2.44 2.05
C SER A 403 8.07 -2.87 3.39
N GLY A 404 8.76 -2.55 4.48
CA GLY A 404 8.31 -2.74 5.85
C GLY A 404 7.19 -1.78 6.26
N PRO A 405 6.53 -2.02 7.39
CA PRO A 405 5.38 -1.23 7.84
C PRO A 405 5.73 0.03 8.65
N LYS A 406 7.01 0.26 8.99
CA LYS A 406 7.44 1.44 9.78
C LYS A 406 7.48 2.68 8.91
N MET A 407 6.35 3.26 8.58
CA MET A 407 6.29 4.44 7.70
C MET A 407 6.25 5.74 8.47
N THR A 408 6.80 6.80 7.89
CA THR A 408 6.80 8.14 8.49
C THR A 408 5.50 8.89 8.18
N ASP A 409 5.00 9.63 9.17
CA ASP A 409 3.78 10.44 9.12
C ASP A 409 4.02 11.94 8.93
N SER A 410 5.23 12.39 9.23
CA SER A 410 5.60 13.80 9.37
C SER A 410 6.83 14.14 8.54
N ASN A 411 6.89 15.40 8.09
CA ASN A 411 8.03 16.01 7.38
C ASN A 411 8.40 15.38 6.04
N VAL A 412 7.50 14.63 5.39
CA VAL A 412 7.64 14.25 3.97
C VAL A 412 6.78 15.19 3.15
N ASP A 413 7.38 16.26 2.66
CA ASP A 413 6.78 17.12 1.64
C ASP A 413 7.29 16.71 0.26
N ARG A 414 6.52 17.00 -0.79
CA ARG A 414 6.99 16.81 -2.16
C ARG A 414 8.18 17.73 -2.42
N ALA A 415 9.40 17.20 -2.30
CA ALA A 415 10.61 17.92 -2.62
C ALA A 415 10.74 18.12 -4.14
N ALA A 416 11.42 19.19 -4.55
CA ALA A 416 11.53 19.56 -5.96
C ALA A 416 12.16 18.47 -6.85
N TRP A 417 13.01 17.60 -6.29
CA TRP A 417 13.68 16.53 -7.03
C TRP A 417 12.76 15.33 -7.35
N MET A 418 11.61 15.22 -6.67
CA MET A 418 10.74 14.05 -6.75
C MET A 418 9.80 14.11 -7.96
N ASP A 419 9.96 13.16 -8.86
CA ASP A 419 9.05 12.94 -9.98
C ASP A 419 7.79 12.21 -9.51
N ARG A 420 7.93 11.29 -8.55
CA ARG A 420 6.82 10.55 -7.91
C ARG A 420 7.15 10.19 -6.46
N SER A 421 6.14 10.18 -5.60
CA SER A 421 6.29 9.80 -4.19
C SER A 421 5.02 9.20 -3.59
N ALA A 422 5.19 8.35 -2.57
CA ALA A 422 4.11 7.76 -1.80
C ALA A 422 4.43 7.76 -0.30
N ILE A 423 3.43 8.09 0.52
CA ILE A 423 3.46 7.90 1.97
C ILE A 423 2.44 6.83 2.35
N TYR A 424 2.62 6.18 3.51
CA TYR A 424 1.69 5.16 4.03
C TYR A 424 1.36 4.02 3.07
N THR A 425 2.30 3.66 2.20
CA THR A 425 2.10 2.61 1.20
C THR A 425 3.27 1.63 1.25
N GLN A 426 2.99 0.36 1.58
CA GLN A 426 4.01 -0.70 1.54
C GLN A 426 4.23 -1.04 0.09
N LEU A 427 5.49 -0.95 -0.37
CA LEU A 427 5.82 -1.10 -1.77
C LEU A 427 6.90 -2.17 -1.96
N PHE A 428 6.84 -2.83 -3.10
CA PHE A 428 7.94 -3.64 -3.62
C PHE A 428 8.13 -3.33 -5.10
N HIS A 429 9.30 -3.68 -5.62
CA HIS A 429 9.68 -3.33 -6.99
C HIS A 429 10.15 -4.56 -7.75
N VAL A 430 9.69 -4.67 -8.99
CA VAL A 430 10.18 -5.64 -9.96
C VAL A 430 10.87 -4.87 -11.07
N VAL A 431 12.11 -5.24 -11.34
CA VAL A 431 12.92 -4.60 -12.38
C VAL A 431 13.31 -5.62 -13.43
N ASN A 432 12.99 -5.32 -14.68
CA ASN A 432 13.33 -6.16 -15.83
C ASN A 432 14.33 -5.43 -16.72
N VAL A 433 15.41 -6.10 -17.10
CA VAL A 433 16.44 -5.57 -17.99
C VAL A 433 16.55 -6.47 -19.21
N GLU A 434 16.37 -5.91 -20.40
CA GLU A 434 16.47 -6.61 -21.66
C GLU A 434 17.09 -5.69 -22.71
N GLY A 435 18.25 -6.08 -23.24
CA GLY A 435 18.95 -5.27 -24.23
C GLY A 435 19.26 -3.86 -23.70
N GLY A 436 18.87 -2.85 -24.47
CA GLY A 436 18.97 -1.43 -24.13
C GLY A 436 17.78 -0.86 -23.35
N LYS A 437 16.93 -1.70 -22.76
CA LYS A 437 15.76 -1.29 -21.96
C LYS A 437 15.84 -1.82 -20.52
N LEU A 438 15.59 -0.94 -19.55
CA LEU A 438 15.33 -1.28 -18.14
C LEU A 438 13.91 -0.82 -17.79
N SER A 439 13.05 -1.74 -17.39
CA SER A 439 11.68 -1.48 -16.92
C SER A 439 11.64 -1.62 -15.41
N PHE A 440 11.18 -0.59 -14.72
CA PHE A 440 10.99 -0.56 -13.27
C PHE A 440 9.51 -0.47 -12.97
N ASP A 441 8.96 -1.46 -12.26
CA ASP A 441 7.56 -1.51 -11.86
C ASP A 441 7.47 -1.56 -10.32
N THR A 442 6.71 -0.63 -9.75
CA THR A 442 6.44 -0.50 -8.31
C THR A 442 5.02 -0.96 -8.01
N TYR A 443 4.87 -1.88 -7.08
CA TYR A 443 3.59 -2.45 -6.68
C TYR A 443 3.29 -2.21 -5.22
N THR A 444 2.00 -2.04 -4.89
CA THR A 444 1.52 -2.07 -3.51
C THR A 444 1.60 -3.47 -2.92
N ALA A 445 1.54 -3.58 -1.60
CA ALA A 445 1.42 -4.86 -0.89
C ALA A 445 0.16 -5.68 -1.24
N THR A 446 -0.75 -5.17 -2.06
CA THR A 446 -1.91 -5.89 -2.61
C THR A 446 -1.74 -6.24 -4.10
N GLY A 447 -0.56 -5.98 -4.67
CA GLY A 447 -0.20 -6.35 -6.04
C GLY A 447 -0.68 -5.37 -7.12
N GLU A 448 -1.18 -4.19 -6.73
CA GLU A 448 -1.62 -3.13 -7.65
C GLU A 448 -0.41 -2.33 -8.15
N LEU A 449 -0.38 -2.01 -9.45
CA LEU A 449 0.70 -1.19 -10.01
C LEU A 449 0.56 0.24 -9.51
N TYR A 450 1.51 0.66 -8.66
CA TYR A 450 1.54 2.00 -8.11
C TYR A 450 2.35 2.94 -9.00
N ASP A 451 3.51 2.55 -9.51
CA ASP A 451 4.38 3.40 -10.33
C ASP A 451 5.13 2.52 -11.34
N ALA A 452 5.54 3.07 -12.47
CA ALA A 452 6.31 2.38 -13.48
C ALA A 452 7.01 3.36 -14.43
N PHE A 453 8.22 3.03 -14.84
CA PHE A 453 8.95 3.72 -15.89
C PHE A 453 9.85 2.77 -16.68
N ASP A 454 10.25 3.20 -17.88
CA ASP A 454 11.34 2.59 -18.64
C ASP A 454 12.50 3.57 -18.76
N LEU A 455 13.72 3.07 -18.60
CA LEU A 455 14.94 3.71 -19.06
C LEU A 455 15.36 3.06 -20.38
N ILE A 456 15.57 3.89 -21.40
CA ILE A 456 16.05 3.47 -22.71
C ILE A 456 17.48 3.99 -22.90
N LYS A 457 18.44 3.07 -23.03
CA LYS A 457 19.85 3.39 -23.30
C LYS A 457 19.98 4.16 -24.59
N GLN A 458 20.80 5.21 -24.56
CA GLN A 458 21.13 6.01 -25.71
C GLN A 458 22.64 6.06 -25.92
N LYS A 459 23.10 5.79 -27.15
CA LYS A 459 24.52 5.85 -27.47
C LYS A 459 25.04 7.29 -27.29
N GLY A 460 25.97 7.48 -26.38
CA GLY A 460 26.63 8.76 -26.10
C GLY A 460 25.77 9.79 -25.34
N LYS A 461 24.52 9.49 -25.01
CA LYS A 461 23.58 10.40 -24.34
C LYS A 461 23.10 9.83 -23.01
N THR A 462 22.36 10.63 -22.24
CA THR A 462 21.64 10.15 -21.05
C THR A 462 20.51 9.20 -21.44
N ASN A 463 20.08 8.35 -20.51
CA ASN A 463 18.94 7.47 -20.75
C ASN A 463 17.68 8.30 -21.02
N ARG A 464 16.84 7.85 -21.95
CA ARG A 464 15.49 8.41 -22.11
C ARG A 464 14.54 7.70 -21.17
N ILE A 465 13.88 8.47 -20.32
CA ILE A 465 12.78 7.98 -19.48
C ILE A 465 11.47 7.93 -20.28
N ILE A 466 10.69 6.86 -20.09
CA ILE A 466 9.31 6.74 -20.54
C ILE A 466 8.47 6.38 -19.32
N GLU A 467 7.55 7.27 -18.94
CA GLU A 467 6.64 7.01 -17.83
C GLU A 467 5.56 5.99 -18.26
N ARG A 468 5.34 4.98 -17.42
CA ARG A 468 4.38 3.87 -17.67
C ARG A 468 3.38 3.67 -16.53
N PHE A 469 3.44 4.52 -15.51
CA PHE A 469 2.56 4.44 -14.38
C PHE A 469 1.10 4.74 -14.76
N PRO A 470 0.11 4.23 -14.01
CA PRO A 470 -1.25 4.74 -14.11
C PRO A 470 -1.20 6.24 -13.78
N GLU A 471 -1.71 7.09 -14.67
CA GLU A 471 -1.78 8.54 -14.43
C GLU A 471 -2.35 8.77 -13.03
N GLN A 472 -1.53 9.38 -12.16
CA GLN A 472 -2.09 10.02 -10.98
C GLN A 472 -3.06 11.06 -11.50
N VAL A 473 -4.29 11.05 -10.99
CA VAL A 473 -5.26 12.10 -11.32
C VAL A 473 -4.73 13.41 -10.78
N THR A 474 -4.08 14.17 -11.64
CA THR A 474 -3.78 15.58 -11.37
C THR A 474 -5.08 16.37 -11.29
N ASP A 475 -6.10 15.95 -12.04
CA ASP A 475 -7.42 16.58 -12.03
C ASP A 475 -8.29 16.02 -10.91
N GLU A 476 -8.65 16.89 -9.97
CA GLU A 476 -9.58 16.55 -8.91
C GLU A 476 -10.95 16.08 -9.46
N PHE A 477 -11.32 16.57 -10.64
CA PHE A 477 -12.50 16.19 -11.41
C PHE A 477 -12.12 15.84 -12.86
N PRO A 478 -11.80 14.58 -13.17
CA PRO A 478 -11.48 14.15 -14.52
C PRO A 478 -12.61 14.47 -15.49
N ALA A 479 -12.26 15.05 -16.65
CA ALA A 479 -13.24 15.44 -17.67
C ALA A 479 -14.16 14.27 -18.06
N GLU A 480 -13.63 13.05 -18.12
CA GLU A 480 -14.39 11.86 -18.52
C GLU A 480 -15.49 11.43 -17.54
N ILE A 481 -15.52 12.00 -16.34
CA ILE A 481 -16.56 11.74 -15.33
C ILE A 481 -17.35 12.98 -14.90
N VAL A 482 -17.08 14.16 -15.48
CA VAL A 482 -17.80 15.40 -15.17
C VAL A 482 -18.27 16.19 -16.39
N LYS A 483 -17.72 15.96 -17.59
CA LYS A 483 -18.13 16.60 -18.84
C LYS A 483 -18.79 15.59 -19.74
N PHE A 484 -20.09 15.75 -19.96
CA PHE A 484 -20.86 14.81 -20.76
C PHE A 484 -21.65 15.51 -21.85
N LYS A 485 -21.71 14.87 -23.01
CA LYS A 485 -22.50 15.27 -24.17
C LYS A 485 -23.70 14.34 -24.33
N ALA A 486 -24.88 14.92 -24.46
CA ALA A 486 -26.12 14.18 -24.68
C ALA A 486 -26.05 13.31 -25.95
N HIS A 487 -26.52 12.07 -25.84
CA HIS A 487 -26.65 11.21 -27.00
C HIS A 487 -27.81 11.66 -27.91
N PRO A 488 -27.63 11.75 -29.24
CA PRO A 488 -28.68 12.20 -30.16
C PRO A 488 -29.94 11.34 -30.15
N GLY A 489 -29.84 10.07 -29.74
CA GLY A 489 -30.96 9.14 -29.64
C GLY A 489 -31.78 9.24 -28.34
N ASN A 490 -31.54 10.25 -27.50
CA ASN A 490 -32.33 10.46 -26.28
C ASN A 490 -33.78 10.91 -26.62
N PRO A 491 -34.77 10.56 -25.78
CA PRO A 491 -34.65 9.67 -24.61
C PRO A 491 -34.62 8.18 -25.01
N LEU A 492 -33.88 7.37 -24.24
CA LEU A 492 -33.73 5.93 -24.45
C LEU A 492 -34.91 5.11 -23.90
N PHE A 493 -35.56 5.59 -22.85
CA PHE A 493 -36.69 4.92 -22.21
C PHE A 493 -37.59 5.97 -21.53
N LYS A 494 -38.91 5.79 -21.60
CA LYS A 494 -39.90 6.68 -20.99
C LYS A 494 -41.16 5.90 -20.59
N GLY A 495 -42.01 6.50 -19.76
CA GLY A 495 -43.36 5.98 -19.49
C GLY A 495 -44.14 5.74 -20.78
N THR A 496 -45.09 4.81 -20.74
CA THR A 496 -45.83 4.41 -21.94
C THR A 496 -46.74 5.52 -22.49
N GLY A 497 -47.14 6.47 -21.63
CA GLY A 497 -48.16 7.46 -21.91
C GLY A 497 -49.58 6.89 -22.01
N ASP A 498 -49.76 5.58 -21.82
CA ASP A 498 -51.07 4.92 -21.83
C ASP A 498 -51.60 4.79 -20.38
N PRO A 499 -52.69 5.49 -20.02
CA PRO A 499 -53.29 5.43 -18.68
C PRO A 499 -53.77 4.03 -18.27
N LYS A 500 -53.86 3.07 -19.21
CA LYS A 500 -54.22 1.67 -18.92
C LYS A 500 -53.04 0.84 -18.41
N THR A 501 -51.81 1.35 -18.53
CA THR A 501 -50.61 0.67 -18.06
C THR A 501 -50.20 1.20 -16.70
N TRP A 502 -49.58 0.34 -15.89
CA TRP A 502 -49.12 0.71 -14.55
C TRP A 502 -47.97 1.73 -14.58
N ASP A 503 -47.21 1.78 -15.68
CA ASP A 503 -46.11 2.70 -15.94
C ASP A 503 -46.46 3.72 -17.05
N GLU A 504 -47.68 4.29 -16.99
CA GLU A 504 -48.11 5.45 -17.81
C GLU A 504 -47.01 6.52 -17.77
N LYS A 505 -46.51 6.80 -16.56
CA LYS A 505 -45.35 7.63 -16.29
C LYS A 505 -44.29 6.82 -15.54
N ILE A 506 -43.05 7.28 -15.64
CA ILE A 506 -41.97 6.86 -14.74
C ILE A 506 -41.58 8.02 -13.83
N ARG A 507 -41.13 7.70 -12.61
CA ARG A 507 -40.72 8.67 -11.59
C ARG A 507 -39.24 8.50 -11.24
N GLU A 508 -38.70 9.52 -10.57
CA GLU A 508 -37.30 9.71 -10.18
C GLU A 508 -36.59 8.48 -9.59
N ARG A 509 -35.25 8.53 -9.79
CA ARG A 509 -34.16 7.57 -9.59
C ARG A 509 -34.52 6.09 -9.52
N GLY A 510 -34.79 5.51 -10.70
CA GLY A 510 -34.46 4.11 -10.96
C GLY A 510 -32.95 3.84 -10.87
N TYR A 511 -32.54 2.57 -10.96
CA TYR A 511 -31.12 2.19 -10.87
C TYR A 511 -30.69 1.30 -12.03
N ILE A 512 -29.53 1.62 -12.63
CA ILE A 512 -28.91 0.83 -13.69
C ILE A 512 -27.68 0.12 -13.13
N LEU A 513 -27.71 -1.21 -13.17
CA LEU A 513 -26.59 -2.08 -12.89
C LEU A 513 -26.15 -2.77 -14.18
N ARG A 514 -24.85 -2.69 -14.47
CA ARG A 514 -24.23 -3.52 -15.51
C ARG A 514 -23.57 -4.72 -14.84
N GLU A 515 -23.90 -5.90 -15.34
CA GLU A 515 -23.33 -7.17 -14.89
C GLU A 515 -23.04 -8.02 -16.12
N ASP A 516 -21.84 -8.58 -16.18
CA ASP A 516 -21.30 -9.24 -17.37
C ASP A 516 -21.36 -8.31 -18.60
N ASN A 517 -22.12 -8.71 -19.62
CA ASN A 517 -22.35 -7.94 -20.85
C ASN A 517 -23.80 -7.45 -20.98
N ARG A 518 -24.52 -7.30 -19.86
CA ARG A 518 -25.93 -6.89 -19.87
C ARG A 518 -26.22 -5.82 -18.83
N TYR A 519 -27.16 -4.94 -19.18
CA TYR A 519 -27.67 -3.89 -18.30
C TYR A 519 -29.04 -4.27 -17.77
N TYR A 520 -29.23 -4.01 -16.48
CA TYR A 520 -30.47 -4.18 -15.75
C TYR A 520 -30.86 -2.83 -15.18
N MET A 521 -32.04 -2.35 -15.58
CA MET A 521 -32.61 -1.10 -15.10
C MET A 521 -33.85 -1.40 -14.30
N TRP A 522 -33.78 -1.15 -13.01
CA TRP A 522 -34.96 -1.05 -12.18
C TRP A 522 -35.51 0.37 -12.29
N TYR A 523 -36.82 0.51 -12.44
CA TYR A 523 -37.46 1.80 -12.64
C TYR A 523 -38.80 1.87 -11.92
N THR A 524 -39.18 3.06 -11.49
CA THR A 524 -40.43 3.30 -10.79
C THR A 524 -41.50 3.77 -11.77
N GLY A 525 -42.64 3.08 -11.80
CA GLY A 525 -43.77 3.40 -12.67
C GLY A 525 -45.03 3.74 -11.89
N TYR A 526 -45.85 4.63 -12.45
CA TYR A 526 -47.11 5.06 -11.87
C TYR A 526 -48.07 5.63 -12.92
N THR A 527 -49.32 5.84 -12.50
CA THR A 527 -50.36 6.50 -13.31
C THR A 527 -50.71 7.86 -12.72
N LYS A 528 -51.27 8.76 -13.55
CA LYS A 528 -51.82 10.02 -13.04
C LYS A 528 -52.93 9.79 -12.01
N ALA A 529 -53.72 8.73 -12.19
CA ALA A 529 -54.80 8.36 -11.29
C ALA A 529 -54.29 7.83 -9.94
N SER A 530 -53.19 7.05 -9.95
CA SER A 530 -52.58 6.58 -8.71
C SER A 530 -51.89 7.72 -7.95
N GLY A 531 -51.43 8.79 -8.61
CA GLY A 531 -50.86 9.97 -7.95
C GLY A 531 -49.84 9.56 -6.88
N ASP A 532 -50.00 10.03 -5.65
CA ASP A 532 -49.20 9.67 -4.46
C ASP A 532 -49.83 8.58 -3.58
N SER A 533 -50.64 7.69 -4.15
CA SER A 533 -51.14 6.52 -3.42
C SER A 533 -50.17 5.34 -3.46
N MET A 534 -49.49 5.10 -4.59
CA MET A 534 -48.56 3.99 -4.76
C MET A 534 -47.63 4.19 -5.97
N LYS A 535 -46.40 3.70 -5.86
CA LYS A 535 -45.38 3.64 -6.91
C LYS A 535 -44.83 2.22 -7.02
N TYR A 536 -44.77 1.68 -8.24
CA TYR A 536 -44.44 0.26 -8.47
C TYR A 536 -43.06 0.09 -9.10
N LEU A 537 -42.45 -1.06 -8.83
CA LEU A 537 -41.13 -1.40 -9.36
C LEU A 537 -41.23 -2.20 -10.67
N GLY A 538 -40.61 -1.70 -11.73
CA GLY A 538 -40.38 -2.41 -12.98
C GLY A 538 -38.92 -2.80 -13.17
N LEU A 539 -38.70 -3.71 -14.12
CA LEU A 539 -37.38 -4.06 -14.64
C LEU A 539 -37.36 -3.90 -16.16
N ALA A 540 -36.29 -3.32 -16.69
CA ALA A 540 -35.96 -3.34 -18.09
C ALA A 540 -34.52 -3.85 -18.28
N THR A 541 -34.22 -4.40 -19.45
CA THR A 541 -32.87 -4.88 -19.77
C THR A 541 -32.40 -4.34 -21.11
N SER A 542 -31.09 -4.25 -21.26
CA SER A 542 -30.44 -3.82 -22.49
C SER A 542 -29.12 -4.56 -22.66
N ASP A 543 -28.78 -4.96 -23.88
CA ASP A 543 -27.49 -5.59 -24.19
C ASP A 543 -26.42 -4.53 -24.51
N ASP A 544 -26.84 -3.38 -25.03
CA ASP A 544 -25.95 -2.30 -25.46
C ASP A 544 -26.00 -1.06 -24.56
N GLY A 545 -26.90 -1.02 -23.57
CA GLY A 545 -27.14 0.13 -22.69
C GLY A 545 -27.83 1.31 -23.37
N LEU A 546 -28.33 1.14 -24.60
CA LEU A 546 -29.00 2.16 -25.42
C LEU A 546 -30.44 1.77 -25.74
N LYS A 547 -30.67 0.50 -26.11
CA LYS A 547 -32.00 -0.02 -26.41
C LYS A 547 -32.54 -0.83 -25.24
N TRP A 548 -33.61 -0.35 -24.62
CA TRP A 548 -34.20 -0.95 -23.43
C TRP A 548 -35.47 -1.73 -23.73
N THR A 549 -35.56 -2.94 -23.16
CA THR A 549 -36.73 -3.82 -23.26
C THR A 549 -37.32 -4.04 -21.88
N ARG A 550 -38.59 -3.67 -21.69
CA ARG A 550 -39.35 -3.94 -20.46
C ARG A 550 -39.44 -5.46 -20.21
N HIS A 551 -39.32 -5.87 -18.96
CA HIS A 551 -39.52 -7.25 -18.58
C HIS A 551 -41.00 -7.65 -18.73
N ALA A 552 -41.26 -8.84 -19.28
CA ALA A 552 -42.61 -9.29 -19.64
C ALA A 552 -43.56 -9.43 -18.44
N LYS A 553 -43.02 -9.62 -17.23
CA LYS A 553 -43.80 -9.76 -15.98
C LYS A 553 -43.86 -8.46 -15.16
N ASN A 554 -43.57 -7.31 -15.77
CA ASN A 554 -43.70 -6.04 -15.07
C ASN A 554 -45.17 -5.74 -14.68
N PRO A 555 -45.41 -5.05 -13.55
CA PRO A 555 -44.43 -4.65 -12.53
C PRO A 555 -43.94 -5.88 -11.74
N ILE A 556 -42.66 -5.91 -11.39
CA ILE A 556 -42.04 -7.04 -10.69
C ILE A 556 -42.18 -6.95 -9.16
N HIS A 557 -42.57 -5.79 -8.63
CA HIS A 557 -42.93 -5.63 -7.22
C HIS A 557 -44.08 -4.63 -7.04
N THR A 558 -45.13 -5.05 -6.33
CA THR A 558 -46.39 -4.29 -6.19
C THR A 558 -46.86 -4.08 -4.75
N THR A 559 -46.19 -4.69 -3.77
CA THR A 559 -46.65 -4.71 -2.38
C THR A 559 -46.09 -3.57 -1.53
N LEU A 560 -45.00 -2.94 -1.98
CA LEU A 560 -44.34 -1.81 -1.32
C LEU A 560 -44.15 -0.69 -2.34
N TRP A 561 -44.28 0.56 -1.87
CA TRP A 561 -43.85 1.72 -2.65
C TRP A 561 -42.34 1.65 -2.83
N VAL A 562 -41.86 1.76 -4.06
CA VAL A 562 -40.42 1.74 -4.36
C VAL A 562 -40.08 2.89 -5.29
N GLU A 563 -39.33 3.86 -4.78
CA GLU A 563 -38.66 4.91 -5.56
C GLU A 563 -37.26 5.15 -5.01
N ASP A 564 -36.55 6.12 -5.58
CA ASP A 564 -35.18 6.49 -5.23
C ASP A 564 -34.25 5.36 -4.82
N MET A 565 -33.82 4.60 -5.82
CA MET A 565 -33.24 3.28 -5.62
C MET A 565 -31.71 3.29 -5.73
N CYS A 566 -31.05 2.50 -4.88
CA CYS A 566 -29.64 2.16 -4.99
C CYS A 566 -29.46 0.64 -4.84
N VAL A 567 -28.86 -0.01 -5.85
CA VAL A 567 -28.73 -1.48 -5.87
C VAL A 567 -27.26 -1.89 -5.85
N LEU A 568 -26.89 -2.76 -4.91
CA LEU A 568 -25.58 -3.41 -4.82
C LEU A 568 -25.74 -4.93 -4.86
N LYS A 569 -24.72 -5.63 -5.38
CA LYS A 569 -24.63 -7.09 -5.32
C LYS A 569 -23.50 -7.52 -4.40
N GLU A 570 -23.79 -8.46 -3.51
CA GLU A 570 -22.79 -9.17 -2.70
C GLU A 570 -23.06 -10.68 -2.76
N GLY A 571 -22.06 -11.44 -3.21
CA GLY A 571 -22.22 -12.87 -3.49
C GLY A 571 -23.37 -13.12 -4.46
N ASN A 572 -24.36 -13.91 -4.03
CA ASN A 572 -25.55 -14.24 -4.81
C ASN A 572 -26.77 -13.36 -4.48
N THR A 573 -26.60 -12.31 -3.68
CA THR A 573 -27.69 -11.47 -3.19
C THR A 573 -27.56 -10.05 -3.73
N TYR A 574 -28.67 -9.53 -4.25
CA TYR A 574 -28.86 -8.13 -4.57
C TYR A 574 -29.54 -7.44 -3.39
N TYR A 575 -29.01 -6.30 -2.99
CA TYR A 575 -29.51 -5.43 -1.93
C TYR A 575 -29.97 -4.14 -2.58
N MET A 576 -31.24 -3.81 -2.42
CA MET A 576 -31.84 -2.59 -2.91
C MET A 576 -32.21 -1.73 -1.73
N PHE A 577 -31.62 -0.55 -1.66
CA PHE A 577 -32.00 0.51 -0.75
C PHE A 577 -32.92 1.42 -1.54
N ALA A 578 -34.16 1.59 -1.09
CA ALA A 578 -35.15 2.34 -1.83
C ALA A 578 -36.02 3.14 -0.89
N GLU A 579 -36.48 4.29 -1.36
CA GLU A 579 -37.48 5.09 -0.70
C GLU A 579 -38.86 4.43 -0.81
N SER A 580 -39.59 4.49 0.30
CA SER A 580 -40.98 4.05 0.44
C SER A 580 -41.85 5.25 0.82
N LYS A 581 -43.14 5.00 1.07
CA LYS A 581 -44.10 6.02 1.47
C LYS A 581 -43.58 6.86 2.65
N ASP A 582 -43.88 8.16 2.60
CA ASP A 582 -43.47 9.18 3.58
C ASP A 582 -41.95 9.42 3.60
N ASP A 583 -41.26 9.09 2.49
CA ASP A 583 -39.84 9.35 2.26
C ASP A 583 -38.95 8.63 3.31
N ILE A 584 -39.25 7.34 3.47
CA ILE A 584 -38.58 6.44 4.43
C ILE A 584 -37.79 5.40 3.65
N ALA A 585 -36.48 5.33 3.90
CA ALA A 585 -35.62 4.33 3.27
C ALA A 585 -35.88 2.91 3.81
N HIS A 586 -36.07 1.96 2.90
CA HIS A 586 -36.25 0.52 3.14
C HIS A 586 -35.11 -0.28 2.52
N LEU A 587 -34.87 -1.48 3.08
CA LEU A 587 -34.00 -2.48 2.49
C LEU A 587 -34.83 -3.60 1.85
N LEU A 588 -34.57 -3.90 0.58
CA LEU A 588 -35.11 -5.06 -0.13
C LEU A 588 -33.97 -5.98 -0.56
N THR A 589 -34.24 -7.28 -0.64
CA THR A 589 -33.26 -8.29 -1.10
C THR A 589 -33.82 -9.19 -2.18
N SER A 590 -32.99 -9.57 -3.14
CA SER A 590 -33.33 -10.53 -4.20
C SER A 590 -32.12 -11.40 -4.55
N THR A 591 -32.35 -12.62 -5.05
CA THR A 591 -31.29 -13.49 -5.58
C THR A 591 -31.36 -13.63 -7.11
N ASP A 592 -32.37 -13.06 -7.74
CA ASP A 592 -32.64 -13.22 -9.18
C ASP A 592 -33.00 -11.92 -9.91
N ARG A 593 -32.97 -10.77 -9.20
CA ARG A 593 -33.27 -9.40 -9.68
C ARG A 593 -34.76 -9.11 -9.84
N ILE A 594 -35.62 -10.11 -9.71
CA ILE A 594 -37.06 -10.03 -10.02
C ILE A 594 -37.88 -10.13 -8.74
N HIS A 595 -37.63 -11.15 -7.92
CA HIS A 595 -38.39 -11.39 -6.70
C HIS A 595 -37.70 -10.68 -5.53
N TRP A 596 -38.29 -9.56 -5.10
CA TRP A 596 -37.79 -8.73 -4.01
C TRP A 596 -38.52 -9.03 -2.70
N LYS A 597 -37.74 -9.20 -1.63
CA LYS A 597 -38.22 -9.38 -0.26
C LYS A 597 -37.90 -8.13 0.56
N ASP A 598 -38.94 -7.45 1.03
CA ASP A 598 -38.83 -6.32 1.96
C ASP A 598 -38.24 -6.80 3.31
N LYS A 599 -37.30 -6.03 3.84
CA LYS A 599 -36.65 -6.22 5.14
C LYS A 599 -37.05 -5.14 6.14
N GLY A 600 -37.91 -4.21 5.73
CA GLY A 600 -38.43 -3.11 6.54
C GLY A 600 -37.61 -1.83 6.38
N ALA A 601 -38.08 -0.81 7.09
CA ALA A 601 -37.42 0.48 7.20
C ALA A 601 -36.05 0.34 7.85
N ILE A 602 -35.10 1.17 7.42
CA ILE A 602 -33.74 1.19 7.92
C ILE A 602 -33.69 1.89 9.30
N ASP A 603 -33.13 1.22 10.31
CA ASP A 603 -32.93 1.80 11.65
C ASP A 603 -31.66 2.64 11.67
N ILE A 604 -31.81 3.96 11.46
CA ILE A 604 -30.73 4.94 11.55
C ILE A 604 -30.69 5.55 12.96
N ARG A 605 -29.49 5.64 13.52
CA ARG A 605 -29.21 6.14 14.86
C ARG A 605 -28.16 7.25 14.81
N LEU A 606 -28.33 8.23 15.70
CA LEU A 606 -27.32 9.24 15.98
C LEU A 606 -26.01 8.58 16.44
N LYS A 607 -24.91 9.33 16.42
CA LYS A 607 -23.58 8.84 16.81
C LYS A 607 -23.55 8.24 18.22
N ASN A 608 -24.39 8.76 19.13
CA ASN A 608 -24.52 8.25 20.49
C ASN A 608 -25.40 6.98 20.62
N GLY A 609 -25.91 6.44 19.51
CA GLY A 609 -26.78 5.26 19.46
C GLY A 609 -28.26 5.53 19.70
N THR A 610 -28.69 6.78 19.86
CA THR A 610 -30.11 7.14 20.00
C THR A 610 -30.80 7.06 18.64
N PRO A 611 -32.01 6.48 18.52
CA PRO A 611 -32.76 6.48 17.27
C PRO A 611 -32.94 7.89 16.69
N LEU A 612 -32.83 7.99 15.37
CA LEU A 612 -33.06 9.25 14.65
C LEU A 612 -34.50 9.73 14.87
N SER A 613 -34.70 11.05 14.91
CA SER A 613 -36.04 11.65 15.00
C SER A 613 -36.93 11.20 13.83
N LYS A 614 -38.23 10.99 14.11
CA LYS A 614 -39.22 10.67 13.07
C LYS A 614 -39.27 11.77 12.01
N GLY A 615 -39.50 11.36 10.77
CA GLY A 615 -39.57 12.24 9.61
C GLY A 615 -38.89 11.57 8.40
N PRO A 616 -38.80 12.29 7.28
CA PRO A 616 -38.17 11.78 6.06
C PRO A 616 -36.65 11.60 6.21
N TYR A 617 -36.15 10.55 5.57
CA TYR A 617 -34.74 10.20 5.42
C TYR A 617 -34.51 9.26 4.22
N GLY A 618 -35.11 9.53 3.08
CA GLY A 618 -35.01 8.71 1.89
C GLY A 618 -33.80 9.03 1.04
N THR A 619 -34.00 8.85 -0.27
CA THR A 619 -32.96 8.88 -1.30
C THR A 619 -31.64 8.17 -0.93
N PRO A 620 -31.69 6.91 -0.47
CA PRO A 620 -30.49 6.22 0.03
C PRO A 620 -29.45 5.98 -1.07
N ALA A 621 -28.21 6.38 -0.85
CA ALA A 621 -27.07 5.98 -1.69
C ALA A 621 -26.07 5.20 -0.85
N VAL A 622 -25.65 4.03 -1.34
CA VAL A 622 -24.85 3.10 -0.55
C VAL A 622 -23.49 2.81 -1.20
N TRP A 623 -22.46 2.79 -0.35
CA TRP A 623 -21.11 2.33 -0.67
C TRP A 623 -20.70 1.21 0.29
N LYS A 624 -19.84 0.30 -0.16
CA LYS A 624 -19.33 -0.78 0.68
C LYS A 624 -17.83 -0.95 0.48
N GLU A 625 -17.09 -0.92 1.57
CA GLU A 625 -15.66 -1.23 1.57
C GLU A 625 -15.22 -1.82 2.90
N LYS A 626 -14.22 -2.71 2.86
CA LYS A 626 -13.59 -3.28 4.07
C LYS A 626 -14.59 -3.89 5.08
N GLY A 627 -15.68 -4.46 4.58
CA GLY A 627 -16.72 -5.09 5.41
C GLY A 627 -17.69 -4.09 6.08
N ILE A 628 -17.58 -2.80 5.79
CA ILE A 628 -18.45 -1.75 6.31
C ILE A 628 -19.36 -1.25 5.18
N TRP A 629 -20.64 -1.12 5.48
CA TRP A 629 -21.62 -0.47 4.63
C TRP A 629 -21.75 1.00 5.04
N TYR A 630 -21.79 1.87 4.06
CA TYR A 630 -21.91 3.31 4.19
C TYR A 630 -23.23 3.72 3.53
N LEU A 631 -24.14 4.31 4.30
CA LEU A 631 -25.42 4.82 3.83
C LEU A 631 -25.37 6.35 3.88
N PHE A 632 -25.47 6.94 2.70
CA PHE A 632 -25.77 8.35 2.53
C PHE A 632 -27.29 8.51 2.44
N TYR A 633 -27.84 9.37 3.27
CA TYR A 633 -29.28 9.62 3.35
C TYR A 633 -29.53 11.13 3.50
N GLU A 634 -30.64 11.62 2.98
CA GLU A 634 -31.02 13.03 3.10
C GLU A 634 -32.01 13.27 4.26
N ARG A 635 -32.41 14.52 4.50
CA ARG A 635 -33.63 14.81 5.29
C ARG A 635 -34.39 16.00 4.71
N ASN A 636 -35.56 15.76 4.10
CA ASN A 636 -36.34 16.78 3.37
C ASN A 636 -35.51 17.52 2.30
N ASP A 637 -34.61 16.80 1.64
CA ASP A 637 -33.58 17.24 0.71
C ASP A 637 -32.67 18.35 1.24
N ALA A 638 -32.66 18.61 2.55
CA ALA A 638 -31.98 19.80 3.09
C ALA A 638 -30.45 19.66 3.07
N ALA A 639 -29.96 18.44 3.27
CA ALA A 639 -28.55 18.09 3.32
C ALA A 639 -28.41 16.55 3.26
N VAL A 640 -27.18 16.06 3.19
CA VAL A 640 -26.87 14.62 3.20
C VAL A 640 -26.05 14.26 4.43
N TRP A 641 -26.46 13.20 5.13
CA TRP A 641 -25.77 12.59 6.27
C TRP A 641 -25.15 11.25 5.89
N LEU A 642 -24.27 10.75 6.75
CA LEU A 642 -23.58 9.47 6.57
C LEU A 642 -23.72 8.58 7.81
N ALA A 643 -24.30 7.40 7.61
CA ALA A 643 -24.37 6.33 8.60
C ALA A 643 -23.60 5.09 8.13
N THR A 644 -23.17 4.27 9.08
CA THR A 644 -22.47 3.00 8.79
C THR A 644 -23.13 1.81 9.45
N SER A 645 -22.99 0.64 8.84
CA SER A 645 -23.44 -0.63 9.39
C SER A 645 -22.50 -1.77 9.00
N THR A 646 -22.37 -2.76 9.88
CA THR A 646 -21.69 -4.04 9.60
C THR A 646 -22.67 -5.21 9.48
N ASP A 647 -23.94 -5.02 9.86
CA ASP A 647 -24.96 -6.07 9.92
C ASP A 647 -26.20 -5.79 9.07
N LEU A 648 -26.25 -4.63 8.40
CA LEU A 648 -27.37 -4.11 7.59
C LEU A 648 -28.66 -3.85 8.39
N LYS A 649 -28.65 -4.02 9.71
CA LYS A 649 -29.83 -3.86 10.57
C LYS A 649 -29.82 -2.52 11.25
N ILE A 650 -28.71 -2.19 11.93
CA ILE A 650 -28.55 -0.92 12.64
C ILE A 650 -27.51 -0.09 11.90
N TRP A 651 -27.88 1.15 11.63
CA TRP A 651 -27.03 2.13 10.96
C TRP A 651 -26.74 3.26 11.93
N THR A 652 -25.46 3.55 12.16
CA THR A 652 -25.03 4.57 13.12
C THR A 652 -24.31 5.69 12.40
N ASN A 653 -24.72 6.93 12.66
CA ASN A 653 -24.09 8.13 12.11
C ASN A 653 -22.58 8.16 12.41
N VAL A 654 -21.79 8.41 11.37
CA VAL A 654 -20.35 8.70 11.50
C VAL A 654 -20.13 10.02 12.24
N GLN A 655 -20.98 10.99 11.90
CA GLN A 655 -21.16 12.28 12.55
C GLN A 655 -22.62 12.71 12.42
N ASP A 656 -23.11 13.49 13.39
CA ASP A 656 -24.51 13.96 13.37
C ASP A 656 -24.71 15.22 12.52
N GLU A 657 -23.61 15.85 12.10
CA GLU A 657 -23.63 16.94 11.12
C GLU A 657 -23.60 16.42 9.69
N PRO A 658 -24.25 17.11 8.73
CA PRO A 658 -24.23 16.70 7.33
C PRO A 658 -22.81 16.59 6.75
N VAL A 659 -22.63 15.63 5.84
CA VAL A 659 -21.41 15.48 5.01
C VAL A 659 -21.48 16.31 3.73
N LEU A 660 -22.68 16.69 3.29
CA LEU A 660 -22.91 17.61 2.18
C LEU A 660 -24.12 18.51 2.48
N ASN A 661 -23.95 19.83 2.46
CA ASN A 661 -25.04 20.79 2.66
C ASN A 661 -25.62 21.29 1.33
N ALA A 662 -26.89 21.71 1.33
CA ALA A 662 -27.43 22.58 0.29
C ALA A 662 -26.72 23.94 0.31
N GLY A 663 -26.49 24.52 -0.88
CA GLY A 663 -25.74 25.76 -1.04
C GLY A 663 -24.24 25.63 -0.66
N PRO A 664 -23.52 26.75 -0.58
CA PRO A 664 -24.00 28.13 -0.78
C PRO A 664 -24.28 28.47 -2.25
N GLU A 665 -23.93 27.60 -3.19
CA GLU A 665 -24.07 27.88 -4.61
C GLU A 665 -25.52 27.81 -5.09
N LYS A 666 -25.83 28.61 -6.10
CA LYS A 666 -27.22 28.81 -6.56
C LYS A 666 -27.87 27.53 -7.10
N TYR A 667 -27.10 26.65 -7.73
CA TYR A 667 -27.63 25.45 -8.39
C TYR A 667 -28.16 24.40 -7.39
N ASP A 668 -27.74 24.46 -6.14
CA ASP A 668 -28.14 23.53 -5.09
C ASP A 668 -28.60 24.22 -3.79
N ALA A 669 -29.11 25.45 -3.92
CA ALA A 669 -29.44 26.31 -2.78
C ALA A 669 -30.62 25.81 -1.92
N PHE A 670 -31.48 24.93 -2.45
CA PHE A 670 -32.72 24.54 -1.77
C PHE A 670 -32.91 23.05 -1.55
N ALA A 671 -32.21 22.19 -2.30
CA ALA A 671 -32.34 20.74 -2.17
C ALA A 671 -31.05 20.04 -2.64
N VAL A 672 -30.64 18.96 -1.96
CA VAL A 672 -29.55 18.06 -2.33
C VAL A 672 -29.82 16.62 -1.88
N ALA A 673 -29.56 15.65 -2.75
CA ALA A 673 -29.53 14.24 -2.36
C ALA A 673 -28.57 13.40 -3.23
N PHE A 674 -27.77 12.53 -2.61
CA PHE A 674 -26.82 11.68 -3.34
C PHE A 674 -27.53 10.56 -4.09
N ASN A 675 -27.18 10.36 -5.35
CA ASN A 675 -27.64 9.27 -6.23
C ASN A 675 -26.75 8.04 -6.16
N LYS A 676 -25.43 8.25 -6.26
CA LYS A 676 -24.45 7.17 -6.34
C LYS A 676 -23.09 7.65 -5.92
N ILE A 677 -22.38 6.79 -5.20
CA ILE A 677 -20.95 6.93 -4.94
C ILE A 677 -20.18 5.99 -5.86
N ILE A 678 -19.12 6.48 -6.49
CA ILE A 678 -18.11 5.66 -7.17
C ILE A 678 -16.74 5.93 -6.55
N HIS A 679 -15.86 4.93 -6.58
CA HIS A 679 -14.44 5.13 -6.31
C HIS A 679 -13.68 5.04 -7.64
N TYR A 680 -13.03 6.12 -8.03
CA TYR A 680 -12.34 6.22 -9.31
C TYR A 680 -11.01 6.93 -9.12
N LYS A 681 -9.96 6.31 -9.64
CA LYS A 681 -8.58 6.81 -9.59
C LYS A 681 -8.17 7.39 -8.20
N GLY A 682 -8.51 6.67 -7.12
CA GLY A 682 -8.09 6.99 -5.75
C GLY A 682 -8.88 8.07 -5.01
N ARG A 683 -10.04 8.49 -5.54
CA ARG A 683 -10.99 9.39 -4.88
C ARG A 683 -12.41 8.85 -4.98
N TYR A 684 -13.26 9.27 -4.05
CA TYR A 684 -14.69 9.02 -4.09
C TYR A 684 -15.38 10.17 -4.82
N TYR A 685 -16.33 9.84 -5.69
CA TYR A 685 -17.17 10.80 -6.39
C TYR A 685 -18.62 10.51 -6.06
N GLY A 686 -19.30 11.51 -5.50
CA GLY A 686 -20.70 11.47 -5.14
C GLY A 686 -21.48 12.26 -6.17
N TYR A 687 -22.29 11.56 -6.96
CA TYR A 687 -23.23 12.18 -7.89
C TYR A 687 -24.50 12.48 -7.13
N TYR A 688 -24.96 13.72 -7.16
CA TYR A 688 -26.16 14.16 -6.44
C TYR A 688 -27.07 14.95 -7.36
N HIS A 689 -28.36 14.84 -7.13
CA HIS A 689 -29.31 15.77 -7.72
C HIS A 689 -29.58 16.92 -6.76
N ALA A 690 -29.95 18.08 -7.31
CA ALA A 690 -30.20 19.28 -6.53
C ALA A 690 -31.18 20.24 -7.20
N SER A 691 -31.80 21.12 -6.41
CA SER A 691 -32.67 22.18 -6.90
C SER A 691 -32.14 23.56 -6.54
N ALA A 692 -32.16 24.44 -7.54
CA ALA A 692 -31.91 25.87 -7.41
C ALA A 692 -33.14 26.65 -6.89
N PHE A 693 -34.29 26.00 -6.78
CA PHE A 693 -35.57 26.64 -6.49
C PHE A 693 -36.30 26.01 -5.31
N LYS A 694 -36.88 26.87 -4.46
CA LYS A 694 -37.62 26.47 -3.27
C LYS A 694 -38.89 25.65 -3.56
N ASP A 695 -39.45 25.81 -4.76
CA ASP A 695 -40.64 25.10 -5.25
C ASP A 695 -40.28 23.84 -6.06
N TRP A 696 -39.00 23.46 -6.13
CA TRP A 696 -38.50 22.25 -6.80
C TRP A 696 -38.97 22.08 -8.25
N ARG A 697 -39.18 23.19 -8.96
CA ARG A 697 -39.64 23.19 -10.35
C ARG A 697 -38.59 22.71 -11.37
N GLU A 698 -37.34 22.56 -10.95
CA GLU A 698 -36.23 22.09 -11.79
C GLU A 698 -35.20 21.38 -10.93
N TRP A 699 -34.81 20.18 -11.38
CA TRP A 699 -33.73 19.40 -10.78
C TRP A 699 -32.53 19.26 -11.71
N THR A 700 -31.35 19.40 -11.14
CA THR A 700 -30.07 19.31 -11.85
C THR A 700 -29.25 18.14 -11.32
N MET A 701 -28.28 17.69 -12.12
CA MET A 701 -27.26 16.75 -11.69
C MET A 701 -25.94 17.43 -11.43
N ASN A 702 -25.29 17.00 -10.36
CA ASN A 702 -24.09 17.58 -9.79
C ASN A 702 -23.14 16.47 -9.34
N VAL A 703 -21.88 16.83 -9.14
CA VAL A 703 -20.85 15.92 -8.62
C VAL A 703 -20.01 16.60 -7.55
N ALA A 704 -19.65 15.84 -6.53
CA ALA A 704 -18.71 16.21 -5.49
C ALA A 704 -17.65 15.12 -5.34
N VAL A 705 -16.48 15.49 -4.83
CA VAL A 705 -15.33 14.60 -4.63
C VAL A 705 -14.95 14.54 -3.16
N SER A 706 -14.51 13.37 -2.70
CA SER A 706 -14.03 13.15 -1.34
C SER A 706 -12.84 12.21 -1.33
N LYS A 707 -11.99 12.33 -0.30
CA LYS A 707 -10.91 11.38 0.00
C LYS A 707 -11.30 10.35 1.05
N ASP A 708 -12.37 10.60 1.81
CA ASP A 708 -12.67 9.89 3.05
C ASP A 708 -14.16 9.64 3.29
N LEU A 709 -15.03 9.91 2.31
CA LEU A 709 -16.49 9.82 2.35
C LEU A 709 -17.18 10.83 3.29
N ILE A 710 -16.43 11.61 4.06
CA ILE A 710 -16.95 12.55 5.06
C ILE A 710 -16.85 13.99 4.54
N HIS A 711 -15.69 14.37 4.01
CA HIS A 711 -15.43 15.71 3.53
C HIS A 711 -15.61 15.76 2.01
N TRP A 712 -16.64 16.47 1.56
CA TRP A 712 -16.98 16.59 0.14
C TRP A 712 -16.70 17.98 -0.39
N LYS A 713 -15.99 18.05 -1.52
CA LYS A 713 -15.82 19.27 -2.31
C LYS A 713 -16.70 19.20 -3.55
N LYS A 714 -17.56 20.18 -3.76
CA LYS A 714 -18.43 20.26 -4.94
C LYS A 714 -17.62 20.67 -6.18
N TYR A 715 -17.99 20.16 -7.35
CA TYR A 715 -17.37 20.55 -8.61
C TYR A 715 -17.77 21.99 -8.97
N GLU A 716 -16.79 22.82 -9.29
CA GLU A 716 -17.04 24.23 -9.69
C GLU A 716 -17.81 24.33 -11.01
N GLY A 717 -17.73 23.30 -11.86
CA GLY A 717 -18.48 23.22 -13.12
C GLY A 717 -19.88 22.64 -12.97
N ASN A 718 -20.39 22.45 -11.74
CA ASN A 718 -21.78 22.07 -11.53
C ASN A 718 -22.75 23.18 -12.01
N PRO A 719 -23.93 22.81 -12.54
CA PRO A 719 -24.42 21.44 -12.74
C PRO A 719 -23.81 20.76 -13.97
N ILE A 720 -23.62 19.44 -13.89
CA ILE A 720 -23.13 18.58 -14.99
C ILE A 720 -24.25 18.11 -15.93
N ALA A 721 -25.52 18.23 -15.50
CA ALA A 721 -26.69 18.17 -16.37
C ALA A 721 -27.83 19.03 -15.78
N GLY A 722 -28.59 19.72 -16.63
CA GLY A 722 -29.73 20.57 -16.26
C GLY A 722 -30.98 20.26 -17.08
N ASP A 723 -31.87 21.25 -17.25
CA ASP A 723 -33.14 21.11 -17.98
C ASP A 723 -34.03 19.98 -17.43
N ASP A 724 -34.06 19.86 -16.10
CA ASP A 724 -34.82 18.84 -15.37
C ASP A 724 -34.38 17.39 -15.65
N ALA A 725 -33.20 17.21 -16.24
CA ALA A 725 -32.57 15.89 -16.44
C ALA A 725 -31.82 15.47 -15.17
N SER A 726 -32.56 14.97 -14.18
CA SER A 726 -32.07 14.66 -12.82
C SER A 726 -31.90 13.16 -12.55
N SER A 727 -31.77 12.80 -11.27
CA SER A 727 -31.71 11.40 -10.78
C SER A 727 -30.64 10.53 -11.45
N GLY A 728 -29.59 11.16 -11.95
CA GLY A 728 -28.56 10.52 -12.77
C GLY A 728 -27.35 10.01 -12.01
N PHE A 729 -26.60 9.13 -12.67
CA PHE A 729 -25.35 8.57 -12.16
C PHE A 729 -24.56 7.89 -13.28
N PRO A 730 -23.23 7.72 -13.11
CA PRO A 730 -22.42 7.05 -14.11
C PRO A 730 -22.45 5.52 -13.98
N VAL A 731 -22.31 4.86 -15.13
CA VAL A 731 -22.13 3.42 -15.30
C VAL A 731 -20.96 3.19 -16.23
N PHE A 732 -19.97 2.40 -15.80
CA PHE A 732 -18.82 2.05 -16.65
C PHE A 732 -19.18 0.90 -17.59
N ASP A 733 -19.03 1.11 -18.89
CA ASP A 733 -19.39 0.12 -19.93
C ASP A 733 -18.24 -0.84 -20.27
N GLY A 734 -17.13 -0.79 -19.53
CA GLY A 734 -15.93 -1.60 -19.78
C GLY A 734 -14.89 -0.91 -20.65
N GLN A 735 -15.26 0.17 -21.34
CA GLN A 735 -14.37 0.99 -22.15
C GLN A 735 -14.38 2.46 -21.71
N GLN A 736 -15.55 3.00 -21.40
CA GLN A 736 -15.77 4.38 -21.00
C GLN A 736 -16.91 4.51 -20.00
N TRP A 737 -16.98 5.67 -19.35
CA TRP A 737 -18.12 6.04 -18.52
C TRP A 737 -19.32 6.43 -19.39
N ARG A 738 -20.52 6.11 -18.93
CA ARG A 738 -21.78 6.61 -19.48
C ARG A 738 -22.59 7.21 -18.35
N PHE A 739 -23.00 8.45 -18.50
CA PHE A 739 -23.83 9.12 -17.52
C PHE A 739 -25.29 8.97 -17.93
N TYR A 740 -26.11 8.40 -17.06
CA TYR A 740 -27.54 8.27 -17.30
C TYR A 740 -28.28 9.25 -16.40
N THR A 741 -29.30 9.94 -16.92
CA THR A 741 -30.32 10.62 -16.11
C THR A 741 -31.61 9.81 -16.21
N MET A 742 -32.38 9.77 -15.14
CA MET A 742 -33.54 8.86 -15.01
C MET A 742 -34.88 9.61 -14.94
N HIS A 743 -34.83 10.94 -14.90
CA HIS A 743 -36.00 11.82 -14.84
C HIS A 743 -35.95 12.89 -15.94
N PRO A 744 -37.11 13.29 -16.49
CA PRO A 744 -38.41 12.60 -16.41
C PRO A 744 -38.47 11.32 -17.27
N ASP A 745 -37.44 11.13 -18.08
CA ASP A 745 -37.21 9.98 -18.93
C ASP A 745 -35.72 9.58 -18.83
N VAL A 746 -35.40 8.38 -19.31
CA VAL A 746 -34.04 7.86 -19.26
C VAL A 746 -33.26 8.41 -20.45
N ARG A 747 -32.22 9.19 -20.16
CA ARG A 747 -31.29 9.74 -21.14
C ARG A 747 -29.89 9.24 -20.86
N VAL A 748 -29.06 9.15 -21.89
CA VAL A 748 -27.62 8.86 -21.74
C VAL A 748 -26.77 9.99 -22.31
N TYR A 749 -25.64 10.20 -21.67
CA TYR A 749 -24.63 11.17 -22.04
C TYR A 749 -23.27 10.48 -22.04
N PHE A 750 -22.42 10.87 -22.99
CA PHE A 750 -21.09 10.31 -23.18
C PHE A 750 -20.02 11.35 -22.85
N PRO A 751 -18.85 10.94 -22.35
CA PRO A 751 -17.72 11.83 -22.10
C PRO A 751 -17.42 12.71 -23.30
N GLU A 752 -17.24 14.01 -23.08
CA GLU A 752 -16.69 14.90 -24.10
C GLU A 752 -15.24 14.49 -24.40
N LYS A 753 -14.91 14.35 -25.69
CA LYS A 753 -13.56 14.00 -26.16
C LYS A 753 -12.69 15.23 -26.31
#